data_AF-A0A0A2WRY2-F1
#
_entry.id   AF-A0A0A2WRY2-F1
#
_cell.length_a   1.000
_cell.length_b   1.000
_cell.length_c   1.000
_cell.angle_alpha   90.00
_cell.angle_beta   90.00
_cell.angle_gamma   90.00
#
_symmetry.space_group_name_H-M   'P 1'
#
loop_
_entity.id
_entity.type
_entity.pdbx_description
1 polymer ?
#
loop_
_entity_poly.entity_id
_entity_poly.type
_entity_poly.pdbx_seq_one_letter_code
_entity_poly.pdbx_strand_id
1 'polypeptide(L)'
;MRALVLLFLLAPALAQGLVLPFQGPAGYRLAQGYAQALQTPPPTLAALLLPEPPWQGGYERAGGLYSRAGAALAREVTGAEFVLLGRTEPLTLYLATPDGVYEGRFSNEAAAWLWLKARLNRHDLSPPPAPQGDEARLQALARGEEPDTLHQAALRLRQGEAVALEGLPQRLLDLWRGFAGKGELPGVYALYEALAQGQKEEALGLARRLAEGTVLEKLGALLVLRFLEDPSWKGLAWRLAEEAPYLPLAWEMASYAAFEEEDGARAKEALLQALRLSPDSALYWTNLGWAEYLLGQKARALSATQRALRLEPGVVALYNLGFLKALYGDHLGAKAAYDRALRLDEEGEVRMAVEDWAKHEKNAPQGLFWRAYLLERAGELGEAKALYQAFLQAQPQSPLAFLAQRALKRLEGARTELVLDRLALIPGDREARPFRVGEAVFPEVRLSGEPYLERAPLTTRLLKDGQVVEKAENPLDLPPLTAGAVATAPAVTPKEEGAYTLEVLYGSARLAVGLNVLKESLARRLYVLGLIPKDLSGQDLLSPQEMLGENGEALLLKRSVEALREAAPLAQSPQLTAPLASGPFPGKSVQELLRNADEALVLAFYRAVLEDPALLGEEGMDLVNAVVSWLLQ
;
A
#
# COMPACT_ATOMS: atom_id res chain seq x y z
N MET A 1 27.85 61.49 12.21
CA MET A 1 26.73 62.01 11.37
C MET A 1 26.67 61.11 10.14
N ARG A 2 25.65 60.30 9.84
CA ARG A 2 24.22 60.19 10.22
C ARG A 2 23.91 58.68 10.29
N ALA A 3 23.76 58.10 11.48
CA ALA A 3 22.49 57.89 12.19
C ALA A 3 21.44 57.09 11.38
N LEU A 4 21.52 55.77 11.55
CA LEU A 4 20.42 54.82 11.77
C LEU A 4 19.00 55.34 11.47
N VAL A 5 18.41 54.82 10.39
CA VAL A 5 16.98 54.92 10.11
C VAL A 5 16.23 53.88 10.93
N LEU A 6 15.48 54.39 11.90
CA LEU A 6 14.28 53.88 12.56
C LEU A 6 14.16 52.36 12.84
N LEU A 7 14.49 52.03 14.08
CA LEU A 7 13.84 51.01 14.90
C LEU A 7 12.34 51.34 15.12
N PHE A 8 11.51 50.29 15.12
CA PHE A 8 10.22 50.14 15.82
C PHE A 8 9.11 51.16 15.56
N LEU A 9 8.24 50.84 14.61
CA LEU A 9 6.81 50.87 14.91
C LEU A 9 6.44 49.45 15.36
N LEU A 10 6.12 49.32 16.64
CA LEU A 10 5.42 48.17 17.21
C LEU A 10 4.16 47.92 16.38
N ALA A 11 4.24 47.05 15.37
CA ALA A 11 3.05 46.39 14.86
C ALA A 11 2.52 45.57 16.05
N PRO A 12 1.25 45.73 16.44
CA PRO A 12 0.64 44.82 17.41
C PRO A 12 0.88 43.41 16.88
N ALA A 13 1.21 42.46 17.76
CA ALA A 13 1.42 41.05 17.42
C ALA A 13 0.37 40.65 16.38
N LEU A 14 0.80 40.59 15.11
CA LEU A 14 -0.11 40.29 14.00
C LEU A 14 -0.59 38.87 14.28
N ALA A 15 -1.89 38.73 14.52
CA ALA A 15 -2.60 37.47 14.46
C ALA A 15 -1.98 36.60 13.36
N GLN A 16 -1.30 35.50 13.72
CA GLN A 16 -0.56 34.68 12.76
C GLN A 16 -1.56 33.84 11.95
N GLY A 17 -2.17 34.47 10.94
CA GLY A 17 -3.05 33.83 9.98
C GLY A 17 -2.28 33.29 8.78
N LEU A 18 -2.86 32.30 8.12
CA LEU A 18 -2.31 31.71 6.89
C LEU A 18 -3.30 31.84 5.75
N VAL A 19 -2.78 32.20 4.58
CA VAL A 19 -3.49 32.05 3.31
C VAL A 19 -2.83 30.92 2.55
N LEU A 20 -3.58 29.86 2.29
CA LEU A 20 -3.13 28.75 1.47
C LEU A 20 -3.44 29.02 -0.01
N PRO A 21 -2.74 28.36 -0.95
CA PRO A 21 -3.05 28.49 -2.37
C PRO A 21 -4.49 28.12 -2.64
N PHE A 22 -5.17 28.84 -3.54
CA PHE A 22 -6.53 28.48 -3.94
C PHE A 22 -6.48 27.40 -5.03
N GLN A 23 -7.51 26.57 -5.10
CA GLN A 23 -7.67 25.57 -6.14
C GLN A 23 -8.16 26.21 -7.44
N GLY A 24 -7.53 25.85 -8.56
CA GLY A 24 -7.98 26.19 -9.91
C GLY A 24 -7.06 27.15 -10.66
N PRO A 25 -7.44 27.53 -11.90
CA PRO A 25 -6.63 28.41 -12.74
C PRO A 25 -6.48 29.77 -12.04
N ALA A 26 -5.26 30.26 -11.88
CA ALA A 26 -4.90 31.49 -11.16
C ALA A 26 -5.03 31.45 -9.62
N GLY A 27 -5.15 30.27 -9.03
CA GLY A 27 -5.35 30.11 -7.59
C GLY A 27 -4.20 30.64 -6.72
N TYR A 28 -2.94 30.48 -7.15
CA TYR A 28 -1.80 30.99 -6.40
C TYR A 28 -1.71 32.52 -6.46
N ARG A 29 -1.89 33.11 -7.65
CA ARG A 29 -1.89 34.57 -7.80
C ARG A 29 -3.00 35.24 -7.00
N LEU A 30 -4.21 34.68 -7.03
CA LEU A 30 -5.33 35.21 -6.26
C LEU A 30 -5.04 35.12 -4.76
N ALA A 31 -4.61 33.96 -4.27
CA ALA A 31 -4.21 33.76 -2.88
C ALA A 31 -3.10 34.74 -2.45
N GLN A 32 -2.16 35.06 -3.34
CA GLN A 32 -1.10 36.03 -3.05
C GLN A 32 -1.66 37.44 -2.80
N GLY A 33 -2.64 37.89 -3.59
CA GLY A 33 -3.31 39.17 -3.35
C GLY A 33 -4.00 39.22 -1.98
N TYR A 34 -4.72 38.16 -1.60
CA TYR A 34 -5.32 38.04 -0.26
C TYR A 34 -4.26 38.03 0.84
N ALA A 35 -3.17 37.28 0.66
CA ALA A 35 -2.10 37.19 1.64
C ALA A 35 -1.43 38.56 1.90
N GLN A 36 -1.21 39.34 0.84
CA GLN A 36 -0.65 40.69 0.94
C GLN A 36 -1.60 41.65 1.67
N ALA A 37 -2.89 41.66 1.33
CA ALA A 37 -3.85 42.54 2.00
C ALA A 37 -4.08 42.17 3.48
N LEU A 38 -3.99 40.88 3.81
CA LEU A 38 -4.08 40.39 5.19
C LEU A 38 -2.76 40.50 5.96
N GLN A 39 -1.66 40.90 5.30
CA GLN A 39 -0.32 40.97 5.88
C GLN A 39 0.14 39.62 6.47
N THR A 40 -0.15 38.54 5.75
CA THR A 40 0.19 37.15 6.12
C THR A 40 1.33 36.60 5.26
N PRO A 41 1.97 35.50 5.69
CA PRO A 41 3.01 34.84 4.89
C PRO A 41 2.56 34.46 3.47
N PRO A 42 3.47 34.42 2.48
CA PRO A 42 3.13 34.06 1.12
C PRO A 42 2.47 32.67 1.04
N PRO A 43 1.47 32.47 0.15
CA PRO A 43 0.79 31.18 0.02
C PRO A 43 1.72 30.06 -0.45
N THR A 44 2.78 30.38 -1.19
CA THR A 44 3.81 29.40 -1.59
C THR A 44 4.59 28.87 -0.40
N LEU A 45 4.93 29.74 0.56
CA LEU A 45 5.57 29.36 1.82
C LEU A 45 4.64 28.50 2.67
N ALA A 46 3.38 28.93 2.80
CA ALA A 46 2.38 28.20 3.58
C ALA A 46 2.10 26.81 2.98
N ALA A 47 2.06 26.68 1.65
CA ALA A 47 1.90 25.39 0.96
C ALA A 47 3.09 24.45 1.20
N LEU A 48 4.32 24.98 1.10
CA LEU A 48 5.53 24.19 1.27
C LEU A 48 5.69 23.64 2.70
N LEU A 49 5.15 24.37 3.68
CA LEU A 49 5.22 24.04 5.09
C LEU A 49 3.92 23.45 5.65
N LEU A 50 2.83 23.34 4.87
CA LEU A 50 1.60 22.70 5.32
C LEU A 50 1.89 21.19 5.48
N PRO A 51 1.80 20.65 6.71
CA PRO A 51 2.07 19.25 6.94
C PRO A 51 0.78 18.45 6.67
N GLU A 52 0.93 17.24 6.15
CA GLU A 52 -0.19 16.32 5.99
C GLU A 52 -0.59 15.74 7.35
N PRO A 53 -1.91 15.56 7.62
CA PRO A 53 -2.34 14.76 8.74
C PRO A 53 -1.73 13.34 8.70
N PRO A 54 -1.42 12.72 9.85
CA PRO A 54 -0.58 11.51 9.89
C PRO A 54 -1.28 10.21 9.44
N TRP A 55 -2.56 10.26 9.10
CA TRP A 55 -3.30 9.09 8.59
C TRP A 55 -3.24 9.00 7.06
N GLN A 56 -3.38 7.77 6.54
CA GLN A 56 -3.38 7.52 5.10
C GLN A 56 -4.45 8.35 4.39
N GLY A 57 -4.07 9.07 3.32
CA GLY A 57 -4.99 9.93 2.58
C GLY A 57 -5.30 11.28 3.26
N GLY A 58 -4.56 11.68 4.29
CA GLY A 58 -4.46 13.06 4.80
C GLY A 58 -5.75 13.88 4.76
N TYR A 59 -5.71 15.01 4.07
CA TYR A 59 -6.88 15.89 3.89
C TYR A 59 -8.02 15.28 3.07
N GLU A 60 -7.74 14.34 2.15
CA GLU A 60 -8.77 13.73 1.30
C GLU A 60 -9.81 12.97 2.13
N ARG A 61 -9.37 12.26 3.18
CA ARG A 61 -10.32 11.58 4.08
C ARG A 61 -11.21 12.54 4.85
N ALA A 62 -10.82 13.80 5.01
CA ALA A 62 -11.66 14.83 5.61
C ALA A 62 -12.60 15.51 4.61
N GLY A 63 -12.69 15.05 3.36
CA GLY A 63 -13.44 15.71 2.29
C GLY A 63 -12.61 16.68 1.45
N GLY A 64 -11.27 16.54 1.50
CA GLY A 64 -10.31 17.34 0.74
C GLY A 64 -9.91 18.64 1.44
N LEU A 65 -8.73 19.17 1.09
CA LEU A 65 -8.20 20.43 1.65
C LEU A 65 -9.11 21.62 1.36
N TYR A 66 -9.71 21.64 0.17
CA TYR A 66 -10.58 22.72 -0.33
C TYR A 66 -12.05 22.57 0.10
N SER A 67 -12.25 22.30 1.38
CA SER A 67 -13.55 22.11 2.02
C SER A 67 -13.60 22.79 3.40
N ARG A 68 -14.78 22.87 4.02
CA ARG A 68 -14.90 23.36 5.41
C ARG A 68 -14.08 22.52 6.38
N ALA A 69 -14.10 21.21 6.21
CA ALA A 69 -13.32 20.26 7.01
C ALA A 69 -11.81 20.44 6.81
N GLY A 70 -11.36 20.52 5.56
CA GLY A 70 -9.95 20.76 5.22
C GLY A 70 -9.43 22.06 5.83
N ALA A 71 -10.20 23.15 5.73
CA ALA A 71 -9.84 24.43 6.34
C ALA A 71 -9.76 24.38 7.88
N ALA A 72 -10.71 23.69 8.54
CA ALA A 72 -10.66 23.47 9.99
C ALA A 72 -9.39 22.71 10.38
N LEU A 73 -9.12 21.57 9.74
CA LEU A 73 -7.97 20.74 10.05
C LEU A 73 -6.66 21.46 9.75
N ALA A 74 -6.56 22.17 8.62
CA ALA A 74 -5.39 22.98 8.31
C ALA A 74 -5.11 24.02 9.41
N ARG A 75 -6.16 24.67 9.95
CA ARG A 75 -6.00 25.60 11.07
C ARG A 75 -5.49 24.90 12.33
N GLU A 76 -6.07 23.78 12.70
CA GLU A 76 -5.65 23.05 13.91
C GLU A 76 -4.23 22.51 13.79
N VAL A 77 -3.89 21.94 12.64
CA VAL A 77 -2.56 21.41 12.32
C VAL A 77 -1.49 22.50 12.41
N THR A 78 -1.76 23.66 11.81
CA THR A 78 -0.81 24.78 11.78
C THR A 78 -0.82 25.60 13.07
N GLY A 79 -1.92 25.59 13.83
CA GLY A 79 -2.14 26.47 14.98
C GLY A 79 -2.35 27.94 14.60
N ALA A 80 -2.69 28.24 13.34
CA ALA A 80 -2.95 29.59 12.89
C ALA A 80 -4.23 30.17 13.53
N GLU A 81 -4.27 31.49 13.75
CA GLU A 81 -5.48 32.17 14.24
C GLU A 81 -6.59 32.18 13.20
N PHE A 82 -6.23 32.20 11.93
CA PHE A 82 -7.15 31.88 10.85
C PHE A 82 -6.42 31.17 9.71
N VAL A 83 -7.15 30.33 8.99
CA VAL A 83 -6.72 29.81 7.69
C VAL A 83 -7.75 30.24 6.65
N LEU A 84 -7.25 30.84 5.58
CA LEU A 84 -8.03 31.17 4.38
C LEU A 84 -7.53 30.30 3.23
N LEU A 85 -8.47 29.63 2.58
CA LEU A 85 -8.24 28.90 1.33
C LEU A 85 -9.48 29.04 0.44
N GLY A 86 -9.39 28.64 -0.83
CA GLY A 86 -10.51 28.85 -1.75
C GLY A 86 -10.41 28.07 -3.05
N ARG A 87 -11.44 28.21 -3.88
CA ARG A 87 -11.53 27.67 -5.24
C ARG A 87 -11.84 28.83 -6.18
N THR A 88 -11.29 28.84 -7.40
CA THR A 88 -11.50 29.95 -8.35
C THR A 88 -12.75 29.76 -9.22
N GLU A 89 -13.20 28.52 -9.43
CA GLU A 89 -14.29 28.20 -10.35
C GLU A 89 -15.30 27.22 -9.73
N PRO A 90 -16.43 27.72 -9.17
CA PRO A 90 -16.76 29.13 -8.90
C PRO A 90 -15.93 29.70 -7.72
N LEU A 91 -15.76 31.03 -7.66
CA LEU A 91 -15.04 31.68 -6.56
C LEU A 91 -15.69 31.35 -5.22
N THR A 92 -15.00 30.53 -4.43
CA THR A 92 -15.47 30.04 -3.14
C THR A 92 -14.37 30.21 -2.12
N LEU A 93 -14.66 30.83 -0.98
CA LEU A 93 -13.73 31.02 0.12
C LEU A 93 -14.14 30.17 1.32
N TYR A 94 -13.15 29.53 1.92
CA TYR A 94 -13.24 28.81 3.19
C TYR A 94 -12.36 29.53 4.20
N LEU A 95 -12.99 30.04 5.26
CA LEU A 95 -12.31 30.72 6.35
C LEU A 95 -12.52 29.93 7.63
N ALA A 96 -11.43 29.41 8.21
CA ALA A 96 -11.45 28.77 9.51
C ALA A 96 -10.85 29.70 10.58
N THR A 97 -11.59 29.94 11.67
CA THR A 97 -11.17 30.72 12.84
C THR A 97 -11.54 29.97 14.13
N PRO A 98 -10.97 30.26 15.31
CA PRO A 98 -11.34 29.63 16.57
C PRO A 98 -12.85 29.50 16.80
N ASP A 99 -13.63 30.49 16.35
CA ASP A 99 -15.09 30.55 16.51
C ASP A 99 -15.88 29.70 15.49
N GLY A 100 -15.25 29.22 14.42
CA GLY A 100 -15.91 28.34 13.45
C GLY A 100 -15.30 28.33 12.06
N VAL A 101 -15.94 27.56 11.17
CA VAL A 101 -15.58 27.51 9.74
C VAL A 101 -16.70 28.06 8.87
N TYR A 102 -16.36 29.05 8.07
CA TYR A 102 -17.28 29.77 7.20
C TYR A 102 -17.00 29.45 5.73
N GLU A 103 -18.06 29.29 4.96
CA GLU A 103 -18.01 29.11 3.52
C GLU A 103 -18.78 30.24 2.85
N GLY A 104 -18.22 30.81 1.79
CA GLY A 104 -18.87 31.81 0.97
C GLY A 104 -18.61 31.58 -0.51
N ARG A 105 -19.66 31.64 -1.33
CA ARG A 105 -19.58 31.54 -2.79
C ARG A 105 -19.94 32.89 -3.41
N PHE A 106 -19.09 33.38 -4.30
CA PHE A 106 -19.13 34.76 -4.79
C PHE A 106 -19.10 34.82 -6.31
N SER A 107 -19.71 35.88 -6.86
CA SER A 107 -19.67 36.17 -8.29
C SER A 107 -18.46 37.02 -8.70
N ASN A 108 -17.79 37.68 -7.74
CA ASN A 108 -16.61 38.51 -7.97
C ASN A 108 -15.78 38.68 -6.68
N GLU A 109 -14.52 39.11 -6.85
CA GLU A 109 -13.56 39.28 -5.76
C GLU A 109 -13.93 40.40 -4.78
N ALA A 110 -14.59 41.47 -5.24
CA ALA A 110 -14.99 42.58 -4.36
C ALA A 110 -16.01 42.15 -3.31
N ALA A 111 -17.00 41.34 -3.71
CA ALA A 111 -17.99 40.75 -2.80
C ALA A 111 -17.33 39.77 -1.82
N ALA A 112 -16.41 38.93 -2.32
CA ALA A 112 -15.66 38.00 -1.50
C ALA A 112 -14.82 38.72 -0.43
N TRP A 113 -14.18 39.84 -0.80
CA TRP A 113 -13.40 40.67 0.11
C TRP A 113 -14.25 41.34 1.18
N LEU A 114 -15.40 41.92 0.82
CA LEU A 114 -16.32 42.52 1.80
C LEU A 114 -16.81 41.50 2.82
N TRP A 115 -17.14 40.29 2.36
CA TRP A 115 -17.51 39.18 3.23
C TRP A 115 -16.37 38.81 4.18
N LEU A 116 -15.15 38.70 3.66
CA LEU A 116 -13.98 38.31 4.46
C LEU A 116 -13.68 39.35 5.55
N LYS A 117 -13.69 40.65 5.23
CA LYS A 117 -13.50 41.72 6.21
C LYS A 117 -14.53 41.68 7.33
N ALA A 118 -15.80 41.45 6.97
CA ALA A 118 -16.87 41.34 7.95
C ALA A 118 -16.66 40.13 8.87
N ARG A 119 -16.23 38.98 8.32
CA ARG A 119 -15.97 37.76 9.11
C ARG A 119 -14.77 37.86 10.03
N LEU A 120 -13.71 38.53 9.59
CA LEU A 120 -12.52 38.80 10.40
C LEU A 120 -12.70 39.98 11.36
N ASN A 121 -13.82 40.72 11.29
CA ASN A 121 -14.04 41.98 12.00
C ASN A 121 -12.91 43.00 11.77
N ARG A 122 -12.40 43.06 10.53
CA ARG A 122 -11.25 43.89 10.11
C ARG A 122 -11.66 44.86 9.00
N HIS A 123 -12.42 45.88 9.38
CA HIS A 123 -12.93 46.90 8.46
C HIS A 123 -11.85 47.87 7.96
N ASP A 124 -10.72 47.93 8.65
CA ASP A 124 -9.53 48.74 8.35
C ASP A 124 -8.75 48.26 7.11
N LEU A 125 -8.99 47.03 6.65
CA LEU A 125 -8.21 46.44 5.57
C LEU A 125 -8.57 47.02 4.19
N SER A 126 -7.52 47.36 3.44
CA SER A 126 -7.62 47.76 2.04
C SER A 126 -7.87 46.55 1.12
N PRO A 127 -8.57 46.71 -0.02
CA PRO A 127 -8.76 45.63 -0.98
C PRO A 127 -7.47 44.93 -1.39
N PRO A 128 -7.52 43.63 -1.73
CA PRO A 128 -6.40 42.89 -2.30
C PRO A 128 -5.82 43.67 -3.47
N PRO A 129 -4.50 43.86 -3.54
CA PRO A 129 -3.88 44.38 -4.75
C PRO A 129 -4.20 43.44 -5.92
N ALA A 130 -4.15 43.98 -7.14
CA ALA A 130 -4.31 43.17 -8.35
C ALA A 130 -3.33 41.97 -8.29
N PRO A 131 -3.77 40.74 -8.58
CA PRO A 131 -2.92 39.56 -8.49
C PRO A 131 -1.63 39.76 -9.31
N GLN A 132 -0.47 39.72 -8.64
CA GLN A 132 0.85 39.89 -9.27
C GLN A 132 1.56 38.55 -9.40
N GLY A 133 2.64 38.49 -10.18
CA GLY A 133 3.45 37.29 -10.35
C GLY A 133 2.97 36.35 -11.46
N ASP A 134 3.90 35.54 -11.95
CA ASP A 134 3.61 34.47 -12.92
C ASP A 134 3.11 33.22 -12.17
N GLU A 135 1.95 32.69 -12.56
CA GLU A 135 1.31 31.55 -11.90
C GLU A 135 2.22 30.31 -11.96
N ALA A 136 2.88 30.07 -13.10
CA ALA A 136 3.76 28.92 -13.27
C ALA A 136 4.94 28.98 -12.29
N ARG A 137 5.53 30.17 -12.13
CA ARG A 137 6.59 30.42 -11.16
C ARG A 137 6.14 30.23 -9.71
N LEU A 138 4.94 30.69 -9.34
CA LEU A 138 4.42 30.51 -7.98
C LEU A 138 4.19 29.02 -7.66
N GLN A 139 3.71 28.25 -8.63
CA GLN A 139 3.55 26.79 -8.48
C GLN A 139 4.90 26.09 -8.34
N ALA A 140 5.89 26.46 -9.16
CA ALA A 140 7.26 25.94 -9.07
C ALA A 140 7.85 26.20 -7.67
N LEU A 141 7.73 27.44 -7.16
CA LEU A 141 8.17 27.81 -5.82
C LEU A 141 7.48 26.99 -4.71
N ALA A 142 6.18 26.74 -4.83
CA ALA A 142 5.44 25.92 -3.86
C ALA A 142 5.88 24.46 -3.84
N ARG A 143 6.48 23.97 -4.93
CA ARG A 143 7.11 22.64 -5.03
C ARG A 143 8.58 22.65 -4.57
N GLY A 144 9.11 23.81 -4.20
CA GLY A 144 10.52 23.99 -3.84
C GLY A 144 11.45 24.12 -5.04
N GLU A 145 10.92 24.32 -6.24
CA GLU A 145 11.71 24.55 -7.46
C GLU A 145 12.14 26.03 -7.52
N GLU A 146 13.36 26.30 -8.00
CA GLU A 146 13.97 27.64 -8.06
C GLU A 146 13.77 28.49 -6.78
N PRO A 147 14.09 27.96 -5.58
CA PRO A 147 13.66 28.56 -4.33
C PRO A 147 14.36 29.89 -4.08
N ASP A 148 13.58 30.94 -3.80
CA ASP A 148 14.11 32.18 -3.26
C ASP A 148 14.60 32.02 -1.81
N THR A 149 15.10 33.09 -1.21
CA THR A 149 15.67 33.06 0.14
C THR A 149 14.67 32.61 1.22
N LEU A 150 13.39 32.96 1.12
CA LEU A 150 12.35 32.54 2.06
C LEU A 150 12.00 31.05 1.86
N HIS A 151 11.94 30.59 0.61
CA HIS A 151 11.71 29.18 0.30
C HIS A 151 12.90 28.31 0.73
N GLN A 152 14.13 28.76 0.52
CA GLN A 152 15.33 28.07 1.02
C GLN A 152 15.33 27.97 2.54
N ALA A 153 14.90 29.02 3.24
CA ALA A 153 14.72 29.01 4.69
C ALA A 153 13.67 27.96 5.12
N ALA A 154 12.56 27.85 4.41
CA ALA A 154 11.52 26.85 4.67
C ALA A 154 11.97 25.42 4.40
N LEU A 155 12.70 25.17 3.31
CA LEU A 155 13.27 23.86 3.00
C LEU A 155 14.26 23.41 4.09
N ARG A 156 15.12 24.33 4.55
CA ARG A 156 16.05 24.07 5.65
C ARG A 156 15.32 23.80 6.98
N LEU A 157 14.21 24.50 7.26
CA LEU A 157 13.37 24.19 8.41
C LEU A 157 12.81 22.76 8.35
N ARG A 158 12.35 22.30 7.19
CA ARG A 158 11.88 20.90 7.00
C ARG A 158 13.01 19.87 7.20
N GLN A 159 14.25 20.25 6.94
CA GLN A 159 15.45 19.46 7.23
C GLN A 159 15.90 19.57 8.70
N GLY A 160 15.17 20.31 9.53
CA GLY A 160 15.46 20.47 10.95
C GLY A 160 16.39 21.60 11.30
N GLU A 161 16.79 22.46 10.37
CA GLU A 161 17.62 23.60 10.71
C GLU A 161 16.85 24.63 11.55
N ALA A 162 17.55 25.27 12.49
CA ALA A 162 16.98 26.35 13.28
C ALA A 162 16.87 27.61 12.41
N VAL A 163 15.69 27.78 11.80
CA VAL A 163 15.39 28.93 10.94
C VAL A 163 14.25 29.74 11.54
N ALA A 164 14.41 31.06 11.60
CA ALA A 164 13.34 31.98 11.96
C ALA A 164 12.60 32.43 10.70
N LEU A 165 11.30 32.20 10.66
CA LEU A 165 10.40 32.65 9.59
C LEU A 165 9.34 33.57 10.20
N GLU A 166 9.43 34.86 9.89
CA GLU A 166 8.52 35.87 10.44
C GLU A 166 7.06 35.61 9.99
N GLY A 167 6.12 35.77 10.93
CA GLY A 167 4.68 35.69 10.66
C GLY A 167 4.08 34.29 10.58
N LEU A 168 4.87 33.21 10.68
CA LEU A 168 4.34 31.85 10.74
C LEU A 168 3.87 31.46 12.16
N PRO A 169 2.77 30.66 12.26
CA PRO A 169 2.32 30.06 13.52
C PRO A 169 3.43 29.33 14.28
N GLN A 170 3.60 29.64 15.56
CA GLN A 170 4.62 29.00 16.40
C GLN A 170 4.46 27.46 16.47
N ARG A 171 3.21 26.98 16.57
CA ARG A 171 2.89 25.54 16.57
C ARG A 171 3.38 24.83 15.31
N LEU A 172 3.29 25.49 14.15
CA LEU A 172 3.79 24.96 12.89
C LEU A 172 5.32 24.84 12.88
N LEU A 173 6.01 25.87 13.40
CA LEU A 173 7.47 25.85 13.51
C LEU A 173 7.95 24.73 14.45
N ASP A 174 7.27 24.54 15.58
CA ASP A 174 7.61 23.50 16.56
C ASP A 174 7.32 22.09 16.04
N LEU A 175 6.24 21.91 15.28
CA LEU A 175 5.95 20.64 14.60
C LEU A 175 7.09 20.21 13.67
N TRP A 176 7.60 21.12 12.82
CA TRP A 176 8.70 20.80 11.91
C TRP A 176 10.02 20.53 12.64
N ARG A 177 10.27 21.19 13.78
CA ARG A 177 11.40 20.87 14.66
C ARG A 177 11.26 19.48 15.29
N GLY A 178 10.03 19.10 15.67
CA GLY A 178 9.69 17.77 16.15
C GLY A 178 9.99 16.69 15.11
N PHE A 179 9.56 16.87 13.86
CA PHE A 179 9.85 15.93 12.77
C PHE A 179 11.35 15.76 12.51
N ALA A 180 12.16 16.76 12.81
CA ALA A 180 13.61 16.67 12.69
C ALA A 180 14.31 16.10 13.95
N GLY A 181 13.56 15.57 14.92
CA GLY A 181 14.10 15.00 16.15
C GLY A 181 14.69 16.05 17.11
N LYS A 182 14.35 17.33 16.95
CA LYS A 182 14.85 18.44 17.80
C LYS A 182 13.82 18.95 18.81
N GLY A 183 12.69 18.26 18.97
CA GLY A 183 11.62 18.58 19.91
C GLY A 183 10.60 17.45 20.02
N GLU A 184 9.61 17.63 20.88
CA GLU A 184 8.49 16.68 21.01
C GLU A 184 7.50 16.84 19.87
N LEU A 185 7.05 15.72 19.29
CA LEU A 185 5.99 15.74 18.29
C LEU A 185 4.64 16.06 18.94
N PRO A 186 3.75 16.81 18.25
CA PRO A 186 2.39 16.97 18.72
C PRO A 186 1.68 15.62 18.87
N GLY A 187 0.78 15.52 19.85
CA GLY A 187 0.24 14.24 20.32
C GLY A 187 -0.30 13.33 19.23
N VAL A 188 -1.00 13.86 18.21
CA VAL A 188 -1.53 13.05 17.10
C VAL A 188 -0.42 12.44 16.23
N TYR A 189 0.71 13.10 16.04
CA TYR A 189 1.84 12.57 15.27
C TYR A 189 2.61 11.55 16.10
N ALA A 190 2.83 11.82 17.39
CA ALA A 190 3.42 10.87 18.32
C ALA A 190 2.58 9.57 18.44
N LEU A 191 1.24 9.69 18.42
CA LEU A 191 0.32 8.55 18.40
C LEU A 191 0.56 7.63 17.20
N TYR A 192 0.69 8.19 16.00
CA TYR A 192 0.88 7.41 14.77
C TYR A 192 2.32 6.87 14.65
N GLU A 193 3.30 7.59 15.20
CA GLU A 193 4.67 7.08 15.32
C GLU A 193 4.73 5.84 16.23
N ALA A 194 4.12 5.90 17.42
CA ALA A 194 4.05 4.74 18.32
C ALA A 194 3.34 3.54 17.65
N LEU A 195 2.26 3.81 16.91
CA LEU A 195 1.56 2.77 16.15
C LEU A 195 2.45 2.15 15.07
N ALA A 196 3.19 2.97 14.32
CA ALA A 196 4.12 2.52 13.27
C ALA A 196 5.30 1.71 13.83
N GLN A 197 5.73 2.00 15.06
CA GLN A 197 6.76 1.24 15.79
C GLN A 197 6.21 -0.04 16.44
N GLY A 198 4.92 -0.35 16.28
CA GLY A 198 4.28 -1.53 16.84
C GLY A 198 3.99 -1.44 18.35
N GLN A 199 4.11 -0.27 18.96
CA GLN A 199 3.89 -0.03 20.39
C GLN A 199 2.40 0.15 20.70
N LYS A 200 1.63 -0.95 20.58
CA LYS A 200 0.15 -0.92 20.64
C LYS A 200 -0.41 -0.31 21.94
N GLU A 201 0.13 -0.69 23.10
CA GLU A 201 -0.36 -0.20 24.41
C GLU A 201 -0.12 1.29 24.60
N GLU A 202 1.05 1.78 24.15
CA GLU A 202 1.37 3.20 24.20
C GLU A 202 0.48 4.00 23.26
N ALA A 203 0.31 3.53 22.02
CA ALA A 203 -0.60 4.14 21.05
C ALA A 203 -2.05 4.17 21.60
N LEU A 204 -2.50 3.09 22.24
CA LEU A 204 -3.82 3.04 22.86
C LEU A 204 -3.97 4.03 24.02
N GLY A 205 -2.95 4.13 24.88
CA GLY A 205 -2.91 5.11 25.97
C GLY A 205 -2.89 6.56 25.48
N LEU A 206 -2.16 6.84 24.40
CA LEU A 206 -2.18 8.14 23.72
C LEU A 206 -3.55 8.43 23.11
N ALA A 207 -4.12 7.49 22.35
CA ALA A 207 -5.41 7.67 21.69
C ALA A 207 -6.53 7.99 22.69
N ARG A 208 -6.59 7.28 23.83
CA ARG A 208 -7.59 7.55 24.87
C ARG A 208 -7.46 8.94 25.50
N ARG A 209 -6.23 9.45 25.67
CA ARG A 209 -6.02 10.83 26.13
C ARG A 209 -6.44 11.86 25.08
N LEU A 210 -6.06 11.61 23.82
CA LEU A 210 -6.35 12.49 22.69
C LEU A 210 -7.83 12.50 22.30
N ALA A 211 -8.60 11.49 22.70
CA ALA A 211 -10.05 11.43 22.52
C ALA A 211 -10.83 12.56 23.23
N GLU A 212 -10.20 13.26 24.18
CA GLU A 212 -10.76 14.43 24.86
C GLU A 212 -10.15 15.76 24.37
N GLY A 213 -9.31 15.72 23.33
CA GLY A 213 -8.58 16.86 22.80
C GLY A 213 -9.31 17.66 21.71
N THR A 214 -8.52 18.27 20.84
CA THR A 214 -8.97 19.00 19.64
C THR A 214 -9.62 18.08 18.61
N VAL A 215 -10.29 18.64 17.59
CA VAL A 215 -10.95 17.85 16.53
C VAL A 215 -9.94 16.99 15.79
N LEU A 216 -8.75 17.51 15.49
CA LEU A 216 -7.62 16.79 14.89
C LEU A 216 -7.17 15.61 15.74
N GLU A 217 -7.03 15.83 17.05
CA GLU A 217 -6.59 14.79 18.01
C GLU A 217 -7.65 13.70 18.17
N LYS A 218 -8.93 14.09 18.29
CA LYS A 218 -10.06 13.16 18.33
C LYS A 218 -10.17 12.34 17.07
N LEU A 219 -9.99 12.95 15.89
CA LEU A 219 -10.03 12.25 14.62
C LEU A 219 -8.87 11.25 14.50
N GLY A 220 -7.66 11.66 14.85
CA GLY A 220 -6.50 10.77 14.87
C GLY A 220 -6.68 9.61 15.86
N ALA A 221 -7.16 9.90 17.07
CA ALA A 221 -7.50 8.90 18.08
C ALA A 221 -8.58 7.93 17.61
N LEU A 222 -9.68 8.43 17.03
CA LEU A 222 -10.78 7.63 16.52
C LEU A 222 -10.31 6.56 15.54
N LEU A 223 -9.46 6.94 14.58
CA LEU A 223 -8.92 6.02 13.59
C LEU A 223 -8.04 4.93 14.23
N VAL A 224 -7.21 5.30 15.21
CA VAL A 224 -6.35 4.33 15.92
C VAL A 224 -7.17 3.42 16.85
N LEU A 225 -8.11 3.97 17.61
CA LEU A 225 -9.00 3.18 18.48
C LEU A 225 -9.81 2.16 17.66
N ARG A 226 -10.32 2.56 16.48
CA ARG A 226 -11.00 1.64 15.57
C ARG A 226 -10.06 0.57 15.02
N PHE A 227 -8.85 0.95 14.59
CA PHE A 227 -7.86 0.01 14.06
C PHE A 227 -7.40 -1.02 15.10
N LEU A 228 -7.28 -0.60 16.37
CA LEU A 228 -6.94 -1.46 17.50
C LEU A 228 -8.17 -2.12 18.14
N GLU A 229 -9.35 -1.99 17.53
CA GLU A 229 -10.62 -2.60 17.97
C GLU A 229 -11.05 -2.21 19.41
N ASP A 230 -10.63 -1.04 19.91
CA ASP A 230 -11.05 -0.56 21.22
C ASP A 230 -12.50 -0.02 21.17
N PRO A 231 -13.46 -0.58 21.93
CA PRO A 231 -14.88 -0.28 21.77
C PRO A 231 -15.26 1.19 22.04
N SER A 232 -14.40 1.97 22.69
CA SER A 232 -14.64 3.40 22.93
C SER A 232 -14.66 4.24 21.65
N TRP A 233 -14.12 3.72 20.53
CA TRP A 233 -14.15 4.39 19.22
C TRP A 233 -15.58 4.75 18.80
N LYS A 234 -16.57 3.91 19.13
CA LYS A 234 -17.99 4.10 18.75
C LYS A 234 -18.57 5.38 19.35
N GLY A 235 -18.40 5.55 20.65
CA GLY A 235 -18.85 6.75 21.36
C GLY A 235 -18.10 7.99 20.89
N LEU A 236 -16.79 7.87 20.63
CA LEU A 236 -15.98 8.97 20.10
C LEU A 236 -16.44 9.38 18.70
N ALA A 237 -16.80 8.44 17.83
CA ALA A 237 -17.29 8.73 16.48
C ALA A 237 -18.53 9.63 16.51
N TRP A 238 -19.51 9.31 17.36
CA TRP A 238 -20.72 10.10 17.53
C TRP A 238 -20.43 11.48 18.12
N ARG A 239 -19.65 11.56 19.20
CA ARG A 239 -19.26 12.85 19.80
C ARG A 239 -18.57 13.76 18.79
N LEU A 240 -17.62 13.20 18.02
CA LEU A 240 -16.89 13.96 17.02
C LEU A 240 -17.80 14.44 15.88
N ALA A 241 -18.74 13.60 15.45
CA ALA A 241 -19.71 13.96 14.41
C ALA A 241 -20.63 15.11 14.86
N GLU A 242 -21.02 15.15 16.14
CA GLU A 242 -21.83 16.22 16.72
C GLU A 242 -21.04 17.52 16.93
N GLU A 243 -19.80 17.42 17.40
CA GLU A 243 -18.91 18.57 17.66
C GLU A 243 -18.40 19.21 16.37
N ALA A 244 -18.10 18.38 15.36
CA ALA A 244 -17.57 18.79 14.07
C ALA A 244 -18.44 18.25 12.92
N PRO A 245 -19.70 18.74 12.78
CA PRO A 245 -20.68 18.21 11.82
C PRO A 245 -20.32 18.47 10.36
N TYR A 246 -19.25 19.23 10.11
CA TYR A 246 -18.69 19.47 8.79
C TYR A 246 -17.67 18.40 8.35
N LEU A 247 -17.31 17.44 9.21
CA LEU A 247 -16.39 16.34 8.90
C LEU A 247 -17.16 15.12 8.34
N PRO A 248 -17.02 14.78 7.05
CA PRO A 248 -17.67 13.59 6.48
C PRO A 248 -17.22 12.30 7.17
N LEU A 249 -15.92 12.19 7.47
CA LEU A 249 -15.34 10.99 8.09
C LEU A 249 -15.90 10.70 9.48
N ALA A 250 -16.24 11.74 10.26
CA ALA A 250 -16.83 11.54 11.58
C ALA A 250 -18.21 10.89 11.48
N TRP A 251 -19.05 11.37 10.54
CA TRP A 251 -20.33 10.77 10.21
C TRP A 251 -20.21 9.37 9.61
N GLU A 252 -19.19 9.14 8.76
CA GLU A 252 -18.89 7.81 8.25
C GLU A 252 -18.59 6.82 9.38
N MET A 253 -17.67 7.17 10.29
CA MET A 253 -17.34 6.33 11.44
C MET A 253 -18.56 6.12 12.34
N ALA A 254 -19.37 7.16 12.59
CA ALA A 254 -20.61 7.03 13.35
C ALA A 254 -21.59 6.03 12.69
N SER A 255 -21.65 6.01 11.35
CA SER A 255 -22.45 5.02 10.63
C SER A 255 -21.94 3.58 10.80
N TYR A 256 -20.62 3.37 10.79
CA TYR A 256 -20.03 2.06 11.09
C TYR A 256 -20.33 1.61 12.52
N ALA A 257 -20.23 2.52 13.49
CA ALA A 257 -20.58 2.24 14.87
C ALA A 257 -22.04 1.77 14.98
N ALA A 258 -22.96 2.46 14.30
CA ALA A 258 -24.36 2.07 14.27
C ALA A 258 -24.61 0.73 13.56
N PHE A 259 -23.87 0.39 12.50
CA PHE A 259 -23.99 -0.93 11.86
C PHE A 259 -23.54 -2.07 12.79
N GLU A 260 -22.47 -1.87 13.56
CA GLU A 260 -22.05 -2.85 14.56
C GLU A 260 -23.07 -3.01 15.71
N GLU A 261 -23.81 -1.93 16.01
CA GLU A 261 -24.93 -1.93 16.97
C GLU A 261 -26.25 -2.42 16.36
N GLU A 262 -26.25 -2.77 15.06
CA GLU A 262 -27.44 -3.14 14.27
C GLU A 262 -28.55 -2.06 14.24
N ASP A 263 -28.20 -0.81 14.51
CA ASP A 263 -29.12 0.34 14.48
C ASP A 263 -29.15 0.99 13.08
N GLY A 264 -30.01 0.45 12.22
CA GLY A 264 -30.22 0.97 10.87
C GLY A 264 -30.73 2.42 10.83
N ALA A 265 -31.41 2.91 11.89
CA ALA A 265 -31.95 4.26 11.93
C ALA A 265 -30.84 5.29 12.15
N ARG A 266 -29.98 5.04 13.15
CA ARG A 266 -28.79 5.86 13.41
C ARG A 266 -27.79 5.80 12.27
N ALA A 267 -27.56 4.61 11.69
CA ALA A 267 -26.69 4.47 10.53
C ALA A 267 -27.18 5.33 9.36
N LYS A 268 -28.47 5.27 9.05
CA LYS A 268 -29.09 6.12 8.02
C LYS A 268 -28.92 7.60 8.31
N GLU A 269 -29.17 8.04 9.53
CA GLU A 269 -29.03 9.46 9.90
C GLU A 269 -27.60 9.95 9.65
N ALA A 270 -26.61 9.22 10.15
CA ALA A 270 -25.20 9.57 9.95
C ALA A 270 -24.82 9.61 8.46
N LEU A 271 -25.26 8.61 7.68
CA LEU A 271 -25.01 8.56 6.24
C LEU A 271 -25.66 9.71 5.47
N LEU A 272 -26.85 10.16 5.87
CA LEU A 272 -27.48 11.33 5.28
C LEU A 272 -26.71 12.62 5.58
N GLN A 273 -26.10 12.74 6.77
CA GLN A 273 -25.21 13.86 7.07
C GLN A 273 -23.92 13.79 6.22
N ALA A 274 -23.28 12.63 6.14
CA ALA A 274 -22.11 12.42 5.29
C ALA A 274 -22.41 12.73 3.81
N LEU A 275 -23.56 12.30 3.29
CA LEU A 275 -24.01 12.58 1.92
C LEU A 275 -24.35 14.05 1.67
N ARG A 276 -24.78 14.82 2.67
CA ARG A 276 -24.94 16.28 2.51
C ARG A 276 -23.60 16.97 2.27
N LEU A 277 -22.53 16.44 2.86
CA LEU A 277 -21.17 16.97 2.72
C LEU A 277 -20.48 16.43 1.46
N SER A 278 -20.76 15.17 1.09
CA SER A 278 -20.15 14.46 -0.04
C SER A 278 -21.22 13.68 -0.83
N PRO A 279 -22.02 14.36 -1.66
CA PRO A 279 -23.22 13.79 -2.29
C PRO A 279 -22.93 12.70 -3.34
N ASP A 280 -21.71 12.66 -3.86
CA ASP A 280 -21.29 11.73 -4.92
C ASP A 280 -20.39 10.60 -4.39
N SER A 281 -20.33 10.39 -3.07
CA SER A 281 -19.60 9.27 -2.46
C SER A 281 -20.34 7.94 -2.69
N ALA A 282 -19.79 7.08 -3.57
CA ALA A 282 -20.34 5.75 -3.84
C ALA A 282 -20.38 4.86 -2.58
N LEU A 283 -19.39 4.98 -1.70
CA LEU A 283 -19.32 4.32 -0.40
C LEU A 283 -20.55 4.66 0.46
N TYR A 284 -20.87 5.96 0.59
CA TYR A 284 -21.98 6.39 1.44
C TYR A 284 -23.34 5.95 0.87
N TRP A 285 -23.49 5.94 -0.46
CA TRP A 285 -24.68 5.37 -1.10
C TRP A 285 -24.80 3.85 -0.91
N THR A 286 -23.68 3.12 -0.92
CA THR A 286 -23.65 1.67 -0.66
C THR A 286 -24.12 1.37 0.75
N ASN A 287 -23.55 2.06 1.73
CA ASN A 287 -23.89 1.92 3.13
C ASN A 287 -25.33 2.40 3.40
N LEU A 288 -25.81 3.46 2.73
CA LEU A 288 -27.20 3.90 2.87
C LEU A 288 -28.17 2.82 2.38
N GLY A 289 -27.82 2.11 1.31
CA GLY A 289 -28.57 0.95 0.85
C GLY A 289 -28.70 -0.12 1.91
N TRP A 290 -27.61 -0.41 2.63
CA TRP A 290 -27.59 -1.36 3.74
C TRP A 290 -28.41 -0.88 4.94
N ALA A 291 -28.30 0.40 5.33
CA ALA A 291 -29.11 0.98 6.41
C ALA A 291 -30.62 0.94 6.09
N GLU A 292 -31.02 1.28 4.86
CA GLU A 292 -32.41 1.18 4.42
C GLU A 292 -32.90 -0.29 4.39
N TYR A 293 -32.02 -1.25 4.13
CA TYR A 293 -32.33 -2.67 4.25
C TYR A 293 -32.62 -3.08 5.70
N LEU A 294 -31.77 -2.69 6.65
CA LEU A 294 -32.00 -2.95 8.08
C LEU A 294 -33.32 -2.34 8.58
N LEU A 295 -33.76 -1.23 7.96
CA LEU A 295 -35.05 -0.58 8.23
C LEU A 295 -36.25 -1.22 7.47
N GLY A 296 -36.03 -2.29 6.71
CA GLY A 296 -37.06 -2.96 5.89
C GLY A 296 -37.52 -2.16 4.67
N GLN A 297 -36.81 -1.10 4.29
CA GLN A 297 -37.21 -0.17 3.23
C GLN A 297 -36.72 -0.63 1.85
N LYS A 298 -37.27 -1.75 1.37
CA LYS A 298 -36.91 -2.42 0.10
C LYS A 298 -36.60 -1.48 -1.08
N ALA A 299 -37.53 -0.58 -1.41
CA ALA A 299 -37.38 0.28 -2.59
C ALA A 299 -36.22 1.28 -2.43
N ARG A 300 -36.01 1.79 -1.22
CA ARG A 300 -34.93 2.74 -0.91
C ARG A 300 -33.57 2.05 -0.89
N ALA A 301 -33.49 0.85 -0.30
CA ALA A 301 -32.29 0.04 -0.30
C ALA A 301 -31.78 -0.21 -1.72
N LEU A 302 -32.64 -0.72 -2.61
CA LEU A 302 -32.30 -0.96 -4.01
C LEU A 302 -31.90 0.33 -4.75
N SER A 303 -32.63 1.43 -4.54
CA SER A 303 -32.32 2.72 -5.18
C SER A 303 -30.96 3.28 -4.77
N ALA A 304 -30.63 3.21 -3.47
CA ALA A 304 -29.37 3.69 -2.93
C ALA A 304 -28.19 2.85 -3.45
N THR A 305 -28.27 1.52 -3.37
CA THR A 305 -27.24 0.63 -3.92
C THR A 305 -27.06 0.81 -5.44
N GLN A 306 -28.14 0.98 -6.20
CA GLN A 306 -28.04 1.28 -7.63
C GLN A 306 -27.43 2.65 -7.91
N ARG A 307 -27.64 3.64 -7.03
CA ARG A 307 -26.98 4.95 -7.17
C ARG A 307 -25.49 4.84 -6.91
N ALA A 308 -25.07 4.08 -5.89
CA ALA A 308 -23.66 3.79 -5.66
C ALA A 308 -23.00 3.21 -6.92
N LEU A 309 -23.61 2.18 -7.50
CA LEU A 309 -23.10 1.51 -8.71
C LEU A 309 -23.10 2.37 -9.98
N ARG A 310 -23.88 3.47 -10.02
CA ARG A 310 -23.84 4.45 -11.11
C ARG A 310 -22.71 5.46 -10.93
N LEU A 311 -22.36 5.79 -9.68
CA LEU A 311 -21.24 6.67 -9.36
C LEU A 311 -19.93 5.92 -9.58
N GLU A 312 -19.82 4.72 -8.99
CA GLU A 312 -18.66 3.86 -9.10
C GLU A 312 -19.07 2.38 -8.97
N PRO A 313 -18.77 1.53 -9.97
CA PRO A 313 -18.99 0.09 -9.83
C PRO A 313 -18.03 -0.53 -8.81
N GLY A 314 -18.54 -0.89 -7.62
CA GLY A 314 -17.77 -1.55 -6.56
C GLY A 314 -18.24 -2.98 -6.25
N VAL A 315 -17.31 -3.83 -5.80
CA VAL A 315 -17.55 -5.26 -5.49
C VAL A 315 -18.58 -5.41 -4.35
N VAL A 316 -18.36 -4.78 -3.20
CA VAL A 316 -19.32 -4.72 -2.06
C VAL A 316 -20.72 -4.29 -2.51
N ALA A 317 -20.82 -3.22 -3.31
CA ALA A 317 -22.11 -2.72 -3.77
C ALA A 317 -22.85 -3.71 -4.70
N LEU A 318 -22.11 -4.50 -5.50
CA LEU A 318 -22.67 -5.56 -6.32
C LEU A 318 -23.11 -6.77 -5.50
N TYR A 319 -22.34 -7.17 -4.48
CA TYR A 319 -22.76 -8.21 -3.54
C TYR A 319 -24.03 -7.79 -2.79
N ASN A 320 -24.10 -6.55 -2.31
CA ASN A 320 -25.30 -5.99 -1.68
C ASN A 320 -26.49 -5.97 -2.63
N LEU A 321 -26.29 -5.58 -3.90
CA LEU A 321 -27.36 -5.61 -4.89
C LEU A 321 -27.86 -7.04 -5.14
N GLY A 322 -26.94 -8.01 -5.24
CA GLY A 322 -27.27 -9.42 -5.37
C GLY A 322 -28.09 -9.93 -4.20
N PHE A 323 -27.66 -9.58 -2.97
CA PHE A 323 -28.32 -9.94 -1.72
C PHE A 323 -29.74 -9.39 -1.68
N LEU A 324 -29.91 -8.08 -1.89
CA LEU A 324 -31.21 -7.43 -1.87
C LEU A 324 -32.14 -8.01 -2.93
N LYS A 325 -31.67 -8.21 -4.17
CA LYS A 325 -32.50 -8.77 -5.24
C LYS A 325 -32.92 -10.21 -4.94
N ALA A 326 -32.01 -11.03 -4.41
CA ALA A 326 -32.29 -12.41 -4.04
C ALA A 326 -33.33 -12.49 -2.91
N LEU A 327 -33.12 -11.71 -1.85
CA LEU A 327 -34.03 -11.60 -0.72
C LEU A 327 -35.44 -11.20 -1.17
N TYR A 328 -35.51 -10.27 -2.13
CA TYR A 328 -36.75 -9.72 -2.63
C TYR A 328 -37.37 -10.46 -3.84
N GLY A 329 -36.86 -11.64 -4.18
CA GLY A 329 -37.42 -12.56 -5.18
C GLY A 329 -36.98 -12.33 -6.63
N ASP A 330 -36.12 -11.35 -6.91
CA ASP A 330 -35.53 -11.12 -8.23
C ASP A 330 -34.28 -11.99 -8.41
N HIS A 331 -34.49 -13.30 -8.62
CA HIS A 331 -33.39 -14.27 -8.73
C HIS A 331 -32.52 -14.07 -9.97
N LEU A 332 -33.10 -13.60 -11.08
CA LEU A 332 -32.33 -13.33 -12.31
C LEU A 332 -31.41 -12.12 -12.10
N GLY A 333 -31.95 -11.04 -11.53
CA GLY A 333 -31.15 -9.87 -11.22
C GLY A 333 -30.11 -10.14 -10.12
N ALA A 334 -30.42 -11.00 -9.14
CA ALA A 334 -29.46 -11.42 -8.12
C ALA A 334 -28.28 -12.15 -8.73
N LYS A 335 -28.56 -13.14 -9.59
CA LYS A 335 -27.52 -13.86 -10.34
C LYS A 335 -26.65 -12.89 -11.14
N ALA A 336 -27.25 -11.95 -11.87
CA ALA A 336 -26.51 -10.99 -12.68
C ALA A 336 -25.58 -10.09 -11.83
N ALA A 337 -26.05 -9.64 -10.66
CA ALA A 337 -25.26 -8.85 -9.73
C ALA A 337 -24.10 -9.66 -9.14
N TYR A 338 -24.36 -10.87 -8.65
CA TYR A 338 -23.31 -11.75 -8.12
C TYR A 338 -22.29 -12.17 -9.16
N ASP A 339 -22.72 -12.52 -10.38
CA ASP A 339 -21.79 -12.85 -11.45
C ASP A 339 -20.89 -11.66 -11.80
N ARG A 340 -21.39 -10.43 -11.69
CA ARG A 340 -20.58 -9.23 -11.89
C ARG A 340 -19.63 -8.99 -10.70
N ALA A 341 -20.09 -9.19 -9.46
CA ALA A 341 -19.26 -9.07 -8.26
C ALA A 341 -18.08 -10.06 -8.32
N LEU A 342 -18.35 -11.35 -8.54
CA LEU A 342 -17.34 -12.41 -8.61
C LEU A 342 -16.30 -12.22 -9.72
N ARG A 343 -16.63 -11.47 -10.80
CA ARG A 343 -15.66 -11.13 -11.86
C ARG A 343 -14.75 -9.97 -11.50
N LEU A 344 -15.18 -9.09 -10.60
CA LEU A 344 -14.41 -7.93 -10.12
C LEU A 344 -13.71 -8.22 -8.79
N ASP A 345 -14.07 -9.32 -8.13
CA ASP A 345 -13.57 -9.71 -6.83
C ASP A 345 -12.18 -10.35 -6.96
N GLU A 346 -11.13 -9.53 -6.89
CA GLU A 346 -9.74 -9.99 -6.91
C GLU A 346 -9.22 -10.34 -5.51
N GLU A 347 -9.80 -9.72 -4.47
CA GLU A 347 -9.32 -9.80 -3.07
C GLU A 347 -10.08 -10.85 -2.22
N GLY A 348 -11.10 -11.51 -2.76
CA GLY A 348 -11.85 -12.56 -2.08
C GLY A 348 -12.95 -12.04 -1.14
N GLU A 349 -13.58 -10.90 -1.46
CA GLU A 349 -14.71 -10.32 -0.72
C GLU A 349 -15.94 -11.23 -0.66
N VAL A 350 -16.02 -12.25 -1.53
CA VAL A 350 -17.08 -13.27 -1.57
C VAL A 350 -17.38 -13.88 -0.19
N ARG A 351 -16.35 -14.05 0.67
CA ARG A 351 -16.55 -14.62 2.01
C ARG A 351 -17.39 -13.69 2.89
N MET A 352 -17.11 -12.39 2.87
CA MET A 352 -17.89 -11.40 3.63
C MET A 352 -19.34 -11.40 3.16
N ALA A 353 -19.59 -11.46 1.85
CA ALA A 353 -20.95 -11.54 1.32
C ALA A 353 -21.71 -12.81 1.75
N VAL A 354 -21.01 -13.95 1.87
CA VAL A 354 -21.58 -15.21 2.39
C VAL A 354 -21.90 -15.11 3.89
N GLU A 355 -21.04 -14.45 4.66
CA GLU A 355 -21.22 -14.19 6.07
C GLU A 355 -22.39 -13.23 6.33
N ASP A 356 -22.55 -12.18 5.53
CA ASP A 356 -23.66 -11.24 5.63
C ASP A 356 -25.02 -11.93 5.45
N TRP A 357 -25.13 -12.82 4.45
CA TRP A 357 -26.30 -13.71 4.32
C TRP A 357 -26.54 -14.54 5.58
N ALA A 358 -25.48 -15.15 6.09
CA ALA A 358 -25.55 -16.01 7.27
C ALA A 358 -25.87 -15.24 8.55
N LYS A 359 -25.52 -13.96 8.64
CA LYS A 359 -25.77 -13.11 9.80
C LYS A 359 -27.18 -12.57 9.79
N HIS A 360 -27.61 -11.97 8.68
CA HIS A 360 -28.82 -11.14 8.65
C HIS A 360 -30.08 -11.90 8.22
N GLU A 361 -29.94 -13.03 7.51
CA GLU A 361 -31.07 -13.79 6.95
C GLU A 361 -30.97 -15.28 7.30
N LYS A 362 -30.59 -15.59 8.55
CA LYS A 362 -30.34 -16.96 9.08
C LYS A 362 -31.42 -17.99 8.75
N ASN A 363 -32.68 -17.55 8.75
CA ASN A 363 -33.84 -18.42 8.57
C ASN A 363 -34.40 -18.36 7.14
N ALA A 364 -33.87 -17.52 6.25
CA ALA A 364 -34.32 -17.41 4.87
C ALA A 364 -33.74 -18.57 4.05
N PRO A 365 -34.54 -19.58 3.66
CA PRO A 365 -33.93 -20.77 3.08
C PRO A 365 -33.32 -20.52 1.70
N GLN A 366 -33.78 -19.49 0.97
CA GLN A 366 -33.12 -19.03 -0.27
C GLN A 366 -31.68 -18.54 -0.04
N GLY A 367 -31.33 -18.11 1.17
CA GLY A 367 -29.97 -17.73 1.53
C GLY A 367 -28.99 -18.91 1.45
N LEU A 368 -29.46 -20.13 1.74
CA LEU A 368 -28.64 -21.35 1.56
C LEU A 368 -28.23 -21.52 0.09
N PHE A 369 -29.15 -21.28 -0.85
CA PHE A 369 -28.85 -21.37 -2.27
C PHE A 369 -27.83 -20.32 -2.71
N TRP A 370 -28.01 -19.05 -2.33
CA TRP A 370 -27.11 -17.98 -2.79
C TRP A 370 -25.73 -18.05 -2.16
N ARG A 371 -25.63 -18.46 -0.89
CA ARG A 371 -24.34 -18.76 -0.25
C ARG A 371 -23.63 -19.91 -0.97
N ALA A 372 -24.34 -21.00 -1.27
CA ALA A 372 -23.79 -22.11 -2.05
C ALA A 372 -23.34 -21.67 -3.46
N TYR A 373 -24.12 -20.82 -4.12
CA TYR A 373 -23.82 -20.25 -5.43
C TYR A 373 -22.51 -19.47 -5.46
N LEU A 374 -22.30 -18.63 -4.44
CA LEU A 374 -21.09 -17.82 -4.27
C LEU A 374 -19.88 -18.70 -3.94
N LEU A 375 -20.00 -19.58 -2.94
CA LEU A 375 -18.92 -20.47 -2.51
C LEU A 375 -18.48 -21.45 -3.60
N GLU A 376 -19.42 -21.99 -4.37
CA GLU A 376 -19.11 -22.84 -5.54
C GLU A 376 -18.16 -22.11 -6.50
N ARG A 377 -18.44 -20.83 -6.77
CA ARG A 377 -17.64 -20.00 -7.69
C ARG A 377 -16.36 -19.50 -7.05
N ALA A 378 -16.30 -19.41 -5.73
CA ALA A 378 -15.09 -19.09 -4.99
C ALA A 378 -14.10 -20.27 -4.86
N GLY A 379 -14.49 -21.47 -5.31
CA GLY A 379 -13.69 -22.70 -5.18
C GLY A 379 -13.92 -23.46 -3.87
N GLU A 380 -14.90 -23.06 -3.06
CA GLU A 380 -15.21 -23.69 -1.77
C GLU A 380 -16.23 -24.82 -1.92
N LEU A 381 -15.84 -25.82 -2.70
CA LEU A 381 -16.74 -26.83 -3.27
C LEU A 381 -17.43 -27.68 -2.19
N GLY A 382 -16.72 -28.00 -1.10
CA GLY A 382 -17.26 -28.80 0.01
C GLY A 382 -18.38 -28.10 0.76
N GLU A 383 -18.16 -26.85 1.17
CA GLU A 383 -19.17 -26.03 1.85
C GLU A 383 -20.36 -25.73 0.92
N ALA A 384 -20.08 -25.40 -0.35
CA ALA A 384 -21.12 -25.20 -1.35
C ALA A 384 -22.03 -26.43 -1.51
N LYS A 385 -21.45 -27.64 -1.57
CA LYS A 385 -22.21 -28.90 -1.66
C LYS A 385 -23.14 -29.09 -0.47
N ALA A 386 -22.62 -28.88 0.74
CA ALA A 386 -23.42 -29.01 1.97
C ALA A 386 -24.60 -28.02 1.97
N LEU A 387 -24.37 -26.77 1.56
CA LEU A 387 -25.41 -25.75 1.52
C LEU A 387 -26.48 -26.01 0.44
N TYR A 388 -26.10 -26.48 -0.76
CA TYR A 388 -27.06 -26.89 -1.78
C TYR A 388 -27.93 -28.08 -1.30
N GLN A 389 -27.34 -29.04 -0.60
CA GLN A 389 -28.10 -30.17 -0.01
C GLN A 389 -29.08 -29.69 1.06
N ALA A 390 -28.62 -28.83 1.97
CA ALA A 390 -29.48 -28.23 2.99
C ALA A 390 -30.63 -27.41 2.36
N PHE A 391 -30.33 -26.65 1.32
CA PHE A 391 -31.34 -25.90 0.55
C PHE A 391 -32.42 -26.82 -0.03
N LEU A 392 -32.04 -27.93 -0.67
CA LEU A 392 -32.99 -28.88 -1.26
C LEU A 392 -33.85 -29.60 -0.22
N GLN A 393 -33.30 -29.87 0.96
CA GLN A 393 -34.06 -30.42 2.08
C GLN A 393 -35.09 -29.41 2.61
N ALA A 394 -34.71 -28.13 2.72
CA ALA A 394 -35.57 -27.07 3.23
C ALA A 394 -36.64 -26.60 2.22
N GLN A 395 -36.30 -26.54 0.92
CA GLN A 395 -37.18 -26.02 -0.13
C GLN A 395 -37.16 -26.88 -1.41
N PRO A 396 -37.63 -28.13 -1.36
CA PRO A 396 -37.62 -29.03 -2.52
C PRO A 396 -38.48 -28.56 -3.70
N GLN A 397 -39.48 -27.69 -3.44
CA GLN A 397 -40.41 -27.16 -4.45
C GLN A 397 -40.03 -25.76 -4.94
N SER A 398 -38.91 -25.19 -4.48
CA SER A 398 -38.50 -23.85 -4.90
C SER A 398 -38.13 -23.80 -6.39
N PRO A 399 -38.37 -22.68 -7.10
CA PRO A 399 -37.90 -22.50 -8.47
C PRO A 399 -36.37 -22.63 -8.61
N LEU A 400 -35.61 -22.46 -7.52
CA LEU A 400 -34.15 -22.63 -7.50
C LEU A 400 -33.72 -24.09 -7.29
N ALA A 401 -34.63 -25.00 -6.93
CA ALA A 401 -34.30 -26.41 -6.65
C ALA A 401 -33.66 -27.11 -7.85
N PHE A 402 -34.16 -26.86 -9.06
CA PHE A 402 -33.57 -27.39 -10.29
C PHE A 402 -32.11 -26.93 -10.48
N LEU A 403 -31.82 -25.66 -10.18
CA LEU A 403 -30.46 -25.11 -10.29
C LEU A 403 -29.52 -25.73 -9.25
N ALA A 404 -30.00 -25.92 -8.02
CA ALA A 404 -29.23 -26.56 -6.95
C ALA A 404 -28.89 -28.03 -7.28
N GLN A 405 -29.85 -28.80 -7.80
CA GLN A 405 -29.62 -30.18 -8.25
C GLN A 405 -28.59 -30.25 -9.38
N ARG A 406 -28.69 -29.33 -10.35
CA ARG A 406 -27.71 -29.23 -11.44
C ARG A 406 -26.31 -28.88 -10.92
N ALA A 407 -26.21 -27.97 -9.95
CA ALA A 407 -24.94 -27.61 -9.33
C ALA A 407 -24.33 -28.80 -8.56
N LEU A 408 -25.13 -29.53 -7.78
CA LEU A 408 -24.66 -30.74 -7.08
C LEU A 408 -24.13 -31.80 -8.05
N LYS A 409 -24.84 -32.08 -9.14
CA LYS A 409 -24.38 -33.03 -10.17
C LYS A 409 -23.05 -32.59 -10.78
N ARG A 410 -22.85 -31.29 -10.98
CA ARG A 410 -21.58 -30.74 -11.47
C ARG A 410 -20.47 -30.91 -10.44
N LEU A 411 -20.74 -30.66 -9.16
CA LEU A 411 -19.79 -30.81 -8.07
C LEU A 411 -19.43 -32.28 -7.76
N GLU A 412 -20.33 -33.23 -8.01
CA GLU A 412 -20.02 -34.67 -7.94
C GLU A 412 -18.99 -35.10 -8.98
N GLY A 413 -18.98 -34.43 -10.15
CA GLY A 413 -18.00 -34.64 -11.21
C GLY A 413 -16.79 -33.73 -11.09
N ALA A 414 -16.60 -33.00 -9.99
CA ALA A 414 -15.52 -32.03 -9.87
C ALA A 414 -14.15 -32.72 -9.92
N ARG A 415 -13.22 -32.12 -10.67
CA ARG A 415 -11.88 -32.67 -10.90
C ARG A 415 -10.85 -31.57 -10.85
N THR A 416 -9.68 -31.91 -10.33
CA THR A 416 -8.51 -31.06 -10.29
C THR A 416 -7.37 -31.80 -10.97
N GLU A 417 -6.78 -31.20 -12.00
CA GLU A 417 -5.57 -31.70 -12.64
C GLU A 417 -4.38 -30.84 -12.25
N LEU A 418 -3.26 -31.52 -12.00
CA LEU A 418 -1.99 -30.93 -11.62
C LEU A 418 -0.92 -31.45 -12.57
N VAL A 419 -0.31 -30.55 -13.33
CA VAL A 419 0.71 -30.87 -14.33
C VAL A 419 1.99 -30.13 -13.99
N LEU A 420 3.12 -30.83 -14.00
CA LEU A 420 4.43 -30.18 -13.89
C LEU A 420 4.75 -29.44 -15.20
N ASP A 421 5.08 -28.15 -15.12
CA ASP A 421 5.67 -27.43 -16.24
C ASP A 421 7.19 -27.59 -16.23
N ARG A 422 7.83 -27.27 -15.09
CA ARG A 422 9.28 -27.37 -14.90
C ARG A 422 9.68 -27.41 -13.43
N LEU A 423 10.95 -27.73 -13.18
CA LEU A 423 11.60 -27.54 -11.89
C LEU A 423 12.71 -26.50 -12.03
N ALA A 424 12.65 -25.43 -11.23
CA ALA A 424 13.57 -24.31 -11.31
C ALA A 424 14.34 -24.12 -9.99
N LEU A 425 15.48 -23.42 -10.05
CA LEU A 425 16.21 -22.93 -8.86
C LEU A 425 15.71 -21.56 -8.39
N ILE A 426 15.17 -20.80 -9.32
CA ILE A 426 14.62 -19.45 -9.13
C ILE A 426 13.21 -19.47 -9.72
N PRO A 427 12.16 -19.04 -8.99
CA PRO A 427 10.80 -18.97 -9.53
C PRO A 427 10.72 -18.18 -10.85
N GLY A 428 10.06 -18.74 -11.85
CA GLY A 428 9.87 -18.14 -13.19
C GLY A 428 11.04 -18.38 -14.16
N ASP A 429 12.08 -19.09 -13.73
CA ASP A 429 13.30 -19.29 -14.51
C ASP A 429 13.27 -20.61 -15.33
N ARG A 430 14.44 -21.07 -15.74
CA ARG A 430 14.66 -22.22 -16.61
C ARG A 430 14.56 -23.55 -15.85
N GLU A 431 14.31 -24.60 -16.63
CA GLU A 431 14.45 -25.98 -16.15
C GLU A 431 15.89 -26.21 -15.66
N ALA A 432 16.01 -26.71 -14.43
CA ALA A 432 17.28 -26.76 -13.72
C ALA A 432 17.78 -28.18 -13.43
N ARG A 433 17.05 -29.24 -13.82
CA ARG A 433 17.51 -30.63 -13.63
C ARG A 433 18.84 -30.91 -14.37
N PRO A 434 19.73 -31.76 -13.80
CA PRO A 434 19.64 -32.37 -12.46
C PRO A 434 19.99 -31.38 -11.34
N PHE A 435 19.44 -31.61 -10.14
CA PHE A 435 19.66 -30.78 -8.96
C PHE A 435 20.91 -31.19 -8.17
N ARG A 436 21.38 -30.28 -7.31
CA ARG A 436 22.56 -30.47 -6.45
C ARG A 436 22.17 -30.37 -4.97
N VAL A 437 23.02 -30.90 -4.10
CA VAL A 437 22.87 -30.76 -2.65
C VAL A 437 22.79 -29.29 -2.26
N GLY A 438 21.81 -28.94 -1.41
CA GLY A 438 21.59 -27.59 -0.91
C GLY A 438 20.82 -26.67 -1.86
N GLU A 439 20.38 -27.14 -3.03
CA GLU A 439 19.61 -26.33 -3.98
C GLU A 439 18.11 -26.30 -3.65
N ALA A 440 17.53 -25.12 -3.56
CA ALA A 440 16.08 -24.97 -3.45
C ALA A 440 15.41 -25.41 -4.77
N VAL A 441 14.58 -26.45 -4.70
CA VAL A 441 13.82 -26.95 -5.86
C VAL A 441 12.44 -26.31 -5.86
N PHE A 442 12.18 -25.42 -6.81
CA PHE A 442 10.88 -24.79 -7.02
C PHE A 442 10.10 -25.51 -8.12
N PRO A 443 9.00 -26.22 -7.79
CA PRO A 443 8.14 -26.81 -8.79
C PRO A 443 7.20 -25.76 -9.38
N GLU A 444 7.23 -25.58 -10.69
CA GLU A 444 6.24 -24.78 -11.41
C GLU A 444 5.19 -25.68 -12.03
N VAL A 445 3.94 -25.42 -11.68
CA VAL A 445 2.83 -26.30 -12.02
C VAL A 445 1.71 -25.54 -12.71
N ARG A 446 1.03 -26.25 -13.61
CA ARG A 446 -0.23 -25.83 -14.20
C ARG A 446 -1.36 -26.59 -13.53
N LEU A 447 -2.31 -25.84 -12.99
CA LEU A 447 -3.51 -26.32 -12.33
C LEU A 447 -4.69 -26.13 -13.28
N SER A 448 -5.58 -27.12 -13.35
CA SER A 448 -6.89 -26.95 -13.97
C SER A 448 -7.97 -27.59 -13.11
N GLY A 449 -9.13 -26.96 -13.04
CA GLY A 449 -10.24 -27.35 -12.19
C GLY A 449 -11.55 -27.31 -12.96
N GLU A 450 -12.34 -28.37 -12.85
CA GLU A 450 -13.69 -28.45 -13.38
C GLU A 450 -14.68 -28.57 -12.22
N PRO A 451 -15.67 -27.67 -12.05
CA PRO A 451 -15.91 -26.45 -12.83
C PRO A 451 -14.97 -25.28 -12.48
N TYR A 452 -14.35 -25.32 -11.30
CA TYR A 452 -13.43 -24.31 -10.77
C TYR A 452 -12.33 -25.02 -9.98
N LEU A 453 -11.18 -24.38 -9.82
CA LEU A 453 -10.17 -24.83 -8.88
C LEU A 453 -10.70 -24.76 -7.45
N GLU A 454 -10.46 -25.80 -6.68
CA GLU A 454 -10.81 -25.84 -5.26
C GLU A 454 -9.88 -24.96 -4.43
N ARG A 455 -10.39 -24.30 -3.38
CA ARG A 455 -9.51 -23.61 -2.41
C ARG A 455 -8.75 -24.63 -1.58
N ALA A 456 -7.48 -24.85 -1.95
CA ALA A 456 -6.56 -25.75 -1.27
C ALA A 456 -5.15 -25.16 -1.26
N PRO A 457 -4.31 -25.49 -0.27
CA PRO A 457 -2.91 -25.10 -0.29
C PRO A 457 -2.15 -25.88 -1.37
N LEU A 458 -1.09 -25.27 -1.89
CA LEU A 458 -0.12 -25.92 -2.76
C LEU A 458 1.05 -26.41 -1.91
N THR A 459 1.25 -27.73 -1.88
CA THR A 459 2.25 -28.39 -1.03
C THR A 459 3.32 -29.06 -1.86
N THR A 460 4.57 -28.92 -1.44
CA THR A 460 5.70 -29.71 -1.94
C THR A 460 6.22 -30.61 -0.84
N ARG A 461 6.49 -31.88 -1.17
CA ARG A 461 7.15 -32.84 -0.28
C ARG A 461 8.36 -33.43 -0.98
N LEU A 462 9.45 -33.56 -0.24
CA LEU A 462 10.64 -34.27 -0.68
C LEU A 462 10.73 -35.58 0.09
N LEU A 463 10.84 -36.69 -0.64
CA LEU A 463 10.91 -38.03 -0.06
C LEU A 463 12.25 -38.69 -0.39
N LYS A 464 12.85 -39.36 0.59
CA LYS A 464 14.03 -40.23 0.43
C LYS A 464 13.66 -41.61 0.98
N ASP A 465 13.90 -42.66 0.19
CA ASP A 465 13.53 -44.05 0.55
C ASP A 465 12.06 -44.21 1.00
N GLY A 466 11.16 -43.43 0.39
CA GLY A 466 9.73 -43.42 0.70
C GLY A 466 9.33 -42.64 1.96
N GLN A 467 10.28 -42.03 2.68
CA GLN A 467 10.02 -41.19 3.85
C GLN A 467 10.09 -39.71 3.50
N VAL A 468 9.14 -38.91 4.00
CA VAL A 468 9.16 -37.45 3.83
C VAL A 468 10.30 -36.87 4.66
N VAL A 469 11.31 -36.31 3.98
CA VAL A 469 12.46 -35.65 4.61
C VAL A 469 12.30 -34.14 4.71
N GLU A 470 11.45 -33.56 3.85
CA GLU A 470 11.12 -32.13 3.87
C GLU A 470 9.69 -31.90 3.34
N LYS A 471 8.98 -30.93 3.90
CA LYS A 471 7.65 -30.50 3.44
C LYS A 471 7.58 -28.98 3.53
N ALA A 472 7.04 -28.35 2.49
CA ALA A 472 6.67 -26.96 2.49
C ALA A 472 5.25 -26.78 1.92
N GLU A 473 4.54 -25.75 2.37
CA GLU A 473 3.13 -25.53 2.03
C GLU A 473 2.85 -24.03 2.01
N ASN A 474 2.20 -23.56 0.93
CA ASN A 474 1.75 -22.18 0.80
C ASN A 474 0.25 -22.15 0.47
N PRO A 475 -0.51 -21.19 1.04
CA PRO A 475 -1.85 -20.91 0.53
C PRO A 475 -1.75 -20.46 -0.93
N LEU A 476 -2.79 -20.78 -1.71
CA LEU A 476 -2.92 -20.30 -3.08
C LEU A 476 -4.18 -19.42 -3.15
N ASP A 477 -3.96 -18.11 -3.19
CA ASP A 477 -5.03 -17.14 -3.29
C ASP A 477 -5.53 -17.09 -4.73
N LEU A 478 -6.69 -17.69 -4.95
CA LEU A 478 -7.36 -17.72 -6.24
C LEU A 478 -8.59 -16.82 -6.21
N PRO A 479 -8.70 -15.86 -7.15
CA PRO A 479 -9.93 -15.13 -7.37
C PRO A 479 -11.09 -16.10 -7.66
N PRO A 480 -12.35 -15.70 -7.39
CA PRO A 480 -13.49 -16.49 -7.81
C PRO A 480 -13.50 -16.71 -9.33
N LEU A 481 -14.20 -17.75 -9.76
CA LEU A 481 -14.35 -18.18 -11.15
C LEU A 481 -13.05 -18.71 -11.79
N THR A 482 -11.99 -18.93 -11.01
CA THR A 482 -10.74 -19.50 -11.51
C THR A 482 -10.91 -20.98 -11.86
N ALA A 483 -10.78 -21.32 -13.14
CA ALA A 483 -10.78 -22.70 -13.63
C ALA A 483 -9.36 -23.23 -13.96
N GLY A 484 -8.36 -22.36 -13.97
CA GLY A 484 -6.97 -22.75 -14.19
C GLY A 484 -6.00 -21.68 -13.75
N ALA A 485 -4.84 -22.11 -13.29
CA ALA A 485 -3.78 -21.24 -12.76
C ALA A 485 -2.40 -21.83 -13.06
N VAL A 486 -1.40 -20.96 -13.16
CA VAL A 486 0.01 -21.35 -13.10
C VAL A 486 0.53 -20.87 -11.76
N ALA A 487 1.21 -21.75 -11.03
CA ALA A 487 1.70 -21.46 -9.69
C ALA A 487 3.07 -22.07 -9.46
N THR A 488 3.87 -21.40 -8.65
CA THR A 488 5.12 -21.94 -8.12
C THR A 488 4.84 -22.54 -6.76
N ALA A 489 5.01 -23.85 -6.64
CA ALA A 489 4.91 -24.56 -5.38
C ALA A 489 6.09 -24.18 -4.47
N PRO A 490 5.91 -24.22 -3.14
CA PRO A 490 6.98 -23.87 -2.22
C PRO A 490 8.20 -24.78 -2.40
N ALA A 491 9.39 -24.23 -2.23
CA ALA A 491 10.61 -25.00 -2.43
C ALA A 491 10.86 -26.04 -1.35
N VAL A 492 11.61 -27.07 -1.73
CA VAL A 492 12.22 -28.04 -0.83
C VAL A 492 13.70 -28.22 -1.19
N THR A 493 14.54 -28.51 -0.21
CA THR A 493 16.00 -28.55 -0.38
C THR A 493 16.58 -29.93 -0.06
N PRO A 494 17.10 -30.68 -1.05
CA PRO A 494 17.77 -31.95 -0.78
C PRO A 494 19.10 -31.71 -0.07
N LYS A 495 19.31 -32.42 1.04
CA LYS A 495 20.47 -32.22 1.94
C LYS A 495 21.64 -33.16 1.66
N GLU A 496 21.42 -34.21 0.87
CA GLU A 496 22.40 -35.25 0.60
C GLU A 496 22.32 -35.69 -0.86
N GLU A 497 23.37 -36.33 -1.34
CA GLU A 497 23.39 -36.93 -2.68
C GLU A 497 22.46 -38.16 -2.74
N GLY A 498 21.96 -38.44 -3.94
CA GLY A 498 21.20 -39.65 -4.25
C GLY A 498 19.81 -39.40 -4.83
N ALA A 499 19.01 -40.47 -4.84
CA ALA A 499 17.67 -40.45 -5.42
C ALA A 499 16.64 -39.94 -4.41
N TYR A 500 15.78 -39.04 -4.87
CA TYR A 500 14.63 -38.50 -4.14
C TYR A 500 13.37 -38.64 -4.99
N THR A 501 12.21 -38.58 -4.34
CA THR A 501 10.93 -38.34 -5.00
C THR A 501 10.39 -37.00 -4.55
N LEU A 502 10.15 -36.11 -5.50
CA LEU A 502 9.48 -34.84 -5.29
C LEU A 502 7.99 -35.04 -5.54
N GLU A 503 7.17 -34.70 -4.55
CA GLU A 503 5.72 -34.73 -4.66
C GLU A 503 5.16 -33.32 -4.59
N VAL A 504 4.27 -32.99 -5.51
CA VAL A 504 3.47 -31.76 -5.46
C VAL A 504 2.01 -32.17 -5.26
N LEU A 505 1.34 -31.53 -4.32
CA LEU A 505 -0.04 -31.79 -3.95
C LEU A 505 -0.85 -30.51 -4.04
N TYR A 506 -2.06 -30.62 -4.56
CA TYR A 506 -3.02 -29.53 -4.57
C TYR A 506 -4.43 -30.11 -4.48
N GLY A 507 -5.07 -29.90 -3.32
CA GLY A 507 -6.35 -30.53 -2.99
C GLY A 507 -6.28 -32.05 -3.11
N SER A 508 -7.10 -32.63 -3.98
CA SER A 508 -7.07 -34.08 -4.27
C SER A 508 -6.03 -34.51 -5.32
N ALA A 509 -5.43 -33.56 -6.05
CA ALA A 509 -4.47 -33.84 -7.10
C ALA A 509 -3.05 -34.09 -6.54
N ARG A 510 -2.36 -35.08 -7.10
CA ARG A 510 -1.00 -35.45 -6.73
C ARG A 510 -0.15 -35.71 -7.96
N LEU A 511 1.04 -35.13 -7.94
CA LEU A 511 2.11 -35.33 -8.91
C LEU A 511 3.34 -35.85 -8.17
N ALA A 512 4.03 -36.85 -8.73
CA ALA A 512 5.28 -37.37 -8.18
C ALA A 512 6.35 -37.45 -9.29
N VAL A 513 7.56 -36.95 -9.01
CA VAL A 513 8.66 -36.87 -9.96
C VAL A 513 9.94 -37.34 -9.29
N GLY A 514 10.68 -38.24 -9.96
CA GLY A 514 11.99 -38.68 -9.48
C GLY A 514 13.05 -37.60 -9.66
N LEU A 515 13.85 -37.36 -8.64
CA LEU A 515 15.01 -36.46 -8.66
C LEU A 515 16.28 -37.26 -8.40
N ASN A 516 17.31 -37.02 -9.21
CA ASN A 516 18.67 -37.47 -8.92
C ASN A 516 19.48 -36.27 -8.48
N VAL A 517 19.88 -36.25 -7.21
CA VAL A 517 20.62 -35.14 -6.59
C VAL A 517 22.10 -35.47 -6.58
N LEU A 518 22.88 -34.59 -7.17
CA LEU A 518 24.32 -34.72 -7.30
C LEU A 518 25.05 -33.83 -6.29
N LYS A 519 26.37 -34.00 -6.15
CA LYS A 519 27.23 -33.13 -5.34
C LYS A 519 27.01 -31.65 -5.63
N GLU A 520 27.29 -30.79 -4.64
CA GLU A 520 27.19 -29.32 -4.76
C GLU A 520 27.90 -28.77 -6.01
N SER A 521 27.40 -27.64 -6.52
CA SER A 521 28.05 -26.92 -7.62
C SER A 521 28.23 -25.43 -7.32
N LEU A 522 29.47 -24.97 -7.40
CA LEU A 522 29.82 -23.56 -7.21
C LEU A 522 29.18 -22.66 -8.27
N ALA A 523 29.21 -23.07 -9.54
CA ALA A 523 28.62 -22.29 -10.64
C ALA A 523 27.12 -22.07 -10.42
N ARG A 524 26.40 -23.11 -9.97
CA ARG A 524 24.96 -23.00 -9.73
C ARG A 524 24.64 -22.13 -8.51
N ARG A 525 25.47 -22.14 -7.47
CA ARG A 525 25.33 -21.20 -6.33
C ARG A 525 25.50 -19.74 -6.75
N LEU A 526 26.53 -19.45 -7.54
CA LEU A 526 26.73 -18.11 -8.09
C LEU A 526 25.55 -17.68 -8.97
N TYR A 527 25.05 -18.59 -9.82
CA TYR A 527 23.88 -18.34 -10.66
C TYR A 527 22.64 -17.94 -9.84
N VAL A 528 22.33 -18.65 -8.75
CA VAL A 528 21.19 -18.34 -7.88
C VAL A 528 21.33 -16.98 -7.20
N LEU A 529 22.56 -16.55 -6.90
CA LEU A 529 22.86 -15.23 -6.36
C LEU A 529 22.83 -14.11 -7.42
N GLY A 530 22.57 -14.42 -8.70
CA GLY A 530 22.65 -13.46 -9.80
C GLY A 530 24.10 -13.07 -10.16
N LEU A 531 25.08 -13.81 -9.64
CA LEU A 531 26.50 -13.52 -9.81
C LEU A 531 27.03 -14.26 -11.03
N ILE A 532 27.04 -13.60 -12.18
CA ILE A 532 27.63 -14.13 -13.42
C ILE A 532 28.97 -13.44 -13.67
N PRO A 533 30.12 -14.13 -13.47
CA PRO A 533 31.43 -13.54 -13.66
C PRO A 533 31.65 -13.09 -15.11
N LYS A 534 32.24 -11.91 -15.29
CA LYS A 534 32.54 -11.32 -16.60
C LYS A 534 34.04 -11.27 -16.87
N ASP A 535 34.44 -11.29 -18.13
CA ASP A 535 35.82 -11.01 -18.55
C ASP A 535 36.12 -9.50 -18.57
N LEU A 536 37.38 -9.12 -18.83
CA LEU A 536 37.81 -7.71 -18.92
C LEU A 536 37.11 -6.90 -20.03
N SER A 537 36.47 -7.56 -20.99
CA SER A 537 35.67 -6.91 -22.04
C SER A 537 34.21 -6.69 -21.62
N GLY A 538 33.82 -7.19 -20.45
CA GLY A 538 32.47 -7.12 -19.92
C GLY A 538 31.54 -8.22 -20.45
N GLN A 539 32.07 -9.27 -21.09
CA GLN A 539 31.28 -10.42 -21.53
C GLN A 539 31.18 -11.48 -20.43
N ASP A 540 30.01 -12.09 -20.30
CA ASP A 540 29.80 -13.18 -19.34
C ASP A 540 30.72 -14.36 -19.66
N LEU A 541 31.45 -14.87 -18.67
CA LEU A 541 32.35 -16.00 -18.86
C LEU A 541 31.59 -17.27 -19.20
N LEU A 542 30.38 -17.43 -18.65
CA LEU A 542 29.47 -18.55 -18.93
C LEU A 542 28.07 -18.02 -19.17
N SER A 543 27.37 -18.62 -20.13
CA SER A 543 25.92 -18.43 -20.26
C SER A 543 25.16 -19.10 -19.10
N PRO A 544 23.94 -18.67 -18.78
CA PRO A 544 23.05 -19.35 -17.82
C PRO A 544 22.91 -20.86 -18.05
N GLN A 545 22.84 -21.29 -19.32
CA GLN A 545 22.73 -22.71 -19.66
C GLN A 545 24.00 -23.49 -19.33
N GLU A 546 25.18 -22.88 -19.51
CA GLU A 546 26.46 -23.49 -19.13
C GLU A 546 26.61 -23.55 -17.62
N MET A 547 26.23 -22.49 -16.88
CA MET A 547 26.30 -22.47 -15.42
C MET A 547 25.42 -23.56 -14.77
N LEU A 548 24.22 -23.77 -15.32
CA LEU A 548 23.30 -24.82 -14.86
C LEU A 548 23.70 -26.23 -15.30
N GLY A 549 24.53 -26.37 -16.34
CA GLY A 549 24.94 -27.65 -16.89
C GLY A 549 25.83 -28.48 -15.95
N GLU A 550 25.94 -29.78 -16.21
CA GLU A 550 26.75 -30.71 -15.39
C GLU A 550 28.24 -30.33 -15.30
N ASN A 551 28.77 -29.70 -16.35
CA ASN A 551 30.16 -29.25 -16.43
C ASN A 551 30.34 -27.77 -16.06
N GLY A 552 29.28 -27.09 -15.58
CA GLY A 552 29.30 -25.65 -15.35
C GLY A 552 30.42 -25.19 -14.42
N GLU A 553 30.66 -25.92 -13.33
CA GLU A 553 31.77 -25.61 -12.41
C GLU A 553 33.15 -25.80 -13.04
N ALA A 554 33.35 -26.89 -13.79
CA ALA A 554 34.62 -27.12 -14.47
C ALA A 554 34.89 -26.04 -15.54
N LEU A 555 33.85 -25.62 -16.28
CA LEU A 555 33.94 -24.53 -17.25
C LEU A 555 34.22 -23.20 -16.57
N LEU A 556 33.54 -22.91 -15.45
CA LEU A 556 33.77 -21.72 -14.63
C LEU A 556 35.22 -21.63 -14.20
N LEU A 557 35.74 -22.66 -13.51
CA LEU A 557 37.11 -22.66 -13.02
C LEU A 557 38.12 -22.52 -14.17
N LYS A 558 37.92 -23.25 -15.27
CA LYS A 558 38.80 -23.20 -16.43
C LYS A 558 38.85 -21.81 -17.08
N ARG A 559 37.69 -21.24 -17.43
CA ARG A 559 37.60 -19.93 -18.12
C ARG A 559 38.08 -18.79 -17.22
N SER A 560 37.85 -18.89 -15.92
CA SER A 560 38.37 -17.94 -14.94
C SER A 560 39.90 -17.97 -14.86
N VAL A 561 40.52 -19.17 -14.84
CA VAL A 561 41.98 -19.30 -14.90
C VAL A 561 42.54 -18.71 -16.20
N GLU A 562 41.90 -18.98 -17.33
CA GLU A 562 42.29 -18.42 -18.64
C GLU A 562 42.24 -16.88 -18.61
N ALA A 563 41.14 -16.29 -18.14
CA ALA A 563 40.97 -14.84 -18.04
C ALA A 563 42.04 -14.17 -17.14
N LEU A 564 42.35 -14.76 -15.97
CA LEU A 564 43.39 -14.24 -15.07
C LEU A 564 44.78 -14.29 -15.70
N ARG A 565 45.12 -15.38 -16.40
CA ARG A 565 46.42 -15.54 -17.08
C ARG A 565 46.57 -14.58 -18.26
N GLU A 566 45.50 -14.38 -19.03
CA GLU A 566 45.48 -13.42 -20.14
C GLU A 566 45.68 -11.98 -19.66
N ALA A 567 45.17 -11.64 -18.48
CA ALA A 567 45.34 -10.32 -17.88
C ALA A 567 46.70 -10.07 -17.22
N ALA A 568 47.46 -11.13 -16.88
CA ALA A 568 48.72 -11.01 -16.14
C ALA A 568 49.75 -10.02 -16.76
N PRO A 569 49.93 -9.93 -18.11
CA PRO A 569 50.84 -8.96 -18.72
C PRO A 569 50.44 -7.49 -18.51
N LEU A 570 49.16 -7.22 -18.18
CA LEU A 570 48.63 -5.87 -17.94
C LEU A 570 48.92 -5.38 -16.51
N ALA A 571 49.19 -6.29 -15.57
CA ALA A 571 49.40 -5.99 -14.15
C ALA A 571 50.82 -5.48 -13.85
N GLN A 572 51.18 -4.31 -14.38
CA GLN A 572 52.55 -3.75 -14.30
C GLN A 572 52.74 -2.65 -13.24
N SER A 573 51.66 -2.23 -12.56
CA SER A 573 51.77 -1.15 -11.58
C SER A 573 52.58 -1.59 -10.34
N PRO A 574 53.30 -0.68 -9.67
CA PRO A 574 54.12 -1.02 -8.51
C PRO A 574 53.36 -1.77 -7.40
N GLN A 575 52.08 -1.42 -7.21
CA GLN A 575 51.18 -2.06 -6.24
C GLN A 575 50.87 -3.52 -6.59
N LEU A 576 50.84 -3.88 -7.88
CA LEU A 576 50.53 -5.24 -8.36
C LEU A 576 51.78 -6.12 -8.46
N THR A 577 52.97 -5.51 -8.54
CA THR A 577 54.26 -6.22 -8.61
C THR A 577 54.95 -6.37 -7.25
N ALA A 578 54.53 -5.62 -6.23
CA ALA A 578 55.03 -5.77 -4.87
C ALA A 578 54.50 -7.06 -4.21
N PRO A 579 55.28 -7.73 -3.33
CA PRO A 579 54.79 -8.87 -2.55
C PRO A 579 53.65 -8.48 -1.60
N LEU A 580 52.61 -9.31 -1.53
CA LEU A 580 51.50 -9.15 -0.60
C LEU A 580 51.98 -9.34 0.85
N ALA A 581 51.60 -8.41 1.73
CA ALA A 581 52.00 -8.41 3.14
C ALA A 581 51.14 -9.35 4.01
N SER A 582 49.93 -9.66 3.57
CA SER A 582 48.91 -10.47 4.28
C SER A 582 47.99 -11.18 3.28
N GLY A 583 47.02 -11.96 3.77
CA GLY A 583 46.06 -12.68 2.93
C GLY A 583 46.44 -14.15 2.66
N PRO A 584 45.69 -14.87 1.80
CA PRO A 584 45.88 -16.30 1.56
C PRO A 584 47.19 -16.66 0.84
N PHE A 585 47.90 -15.67 0.27
CA PHE A 585 49.12 -15.88 -0.53
C PHE A 585 50.24 -14.89 -0.16
N PRO A 586 50.75 -14.90 1.10
CA PRO A 586 51.75 -13.93 1.54
C PRO A 586 53.08 -14.11 0.80
N GLY A 587 53.76 -13.00 0.50
CA GLY A 587 55.07 -12.99 -0.16
C GLY A 587 55.06 -13.18 -1.68
N LYS A 588 53.91 -13.46 -2.30
CA LYS A 588 53.74 -13.42 -3.77
C LYS A 588 53.19 -12.07 -4.22
N SER A 589 53.50 -11.65 -5.44
CA SER A 589 52.86 -10.46 -6.03
C SER A 589 51.56 -10.82 -6.76
N VAL A 590 50.65 -9.85 -6.93
CA VAL A 590 49.41 -10.05 -7.70
C VAL A 590 49.74 -10.46 -9.14
N GLN A 591 50.73 -9.84 -9.77
CA GLN A 591 51.18 -10.22 -11.11
C GLN A 591 51.66 -11.68 -11.19
N GLU A 592 52.41 -12.16 -10.18
CA GLU A 592 52.84 -13.55 -10.12
C GLU A 592 51.66 -14.52 -9.96
N LEU A 593 50.69 -14.16 -9.12
CA LEU A 593 49.47 -14.94 -8.90
C LEU A 593 48.58 -15.02 -10.14
N LEU A 594 48.42 -13.93 -10.88
CA LEU A 594 47.68 -13.94 -12.15
C LEU A 594 48.40 -14.78 -13.21
N ARG A 595 49.72 -14.63 -13.34
CA ARG A 595 50.52 -15.35 -14.33
C ARG A 595 50.50 -16.86 -14.11
N ASN A 596 50.51 -17.27 -12.85
CA ASN A 596 50.51 -18.67 -12.44
C ASN A 596 49.15 -19.12 -11.90
N ALA A 597 48.06 -18.43 -12.25
CA ALA A 597 46.73 -18.72 -11.73
C ALA A 597 46.37 -20.19 -11.97
N ASP A 598 45.76 -20.83 -10.98
CA ASP A 598 45.30 -22.20 -11.02
C ASP A 598 43.87 -22.29 -10.47
N GLU A 599 43.27 -23.48 -10.56
CA GLU A 599 41.90 -23.70 -10.08
C GLU A 599 41.78 -23.46 -8.57
N ALA A 600 42.84 -23.67 -7.80
CA ALA A 600 42.82 -23.47 -6.35
C ALA A 600 42.66 -21.98 -5.99
N LEU A 601 43.36 -21.08 -6.68
CA LEU A 601 43.20 -19.63 -6.54
C LEU A 601 41.75 -19.20 -6.86
N VAL A 602 41.23 -19.63 -8.00
CA VAL A 602 39.87 -19.27 -8.46
C VAL A 602 38.80 -19.84 -7.52
N LEU A 603 38.96 -21.08 -7.06
CA LEU A 603 38.05 -21.71 -6.12
C LEU A 603 38.03 -20.99 -4.76
N ALA A 604 39.20 -20.59 -4.26
CA ALA A 604 39.30 -19.80 -3.03
C ALA A 604 38.60 -18.45 -3.16
N PHE A 605 38.80 -17.77 -4.30
CA PHE A 605 38.11 -16.51 -4.59
C PHE A 605 36.58 -16.68 -4.61
N TYR A 606 36.05 -17.64 -5.38
CA TYR A 606 34.60 -17.81 -5.45
C TYR A 606 33.98 -18.28 -4.13
N ARG A 607 34.72 -19.00 -3.28
CA ARG A 607 34.26 -19.29 -1.92
C ARG A 607 34.15 -18.02 -1.07
N ALA A 608 35.14 -17.12 -1.17
CA ALA A 608 35.05 -15.81 -0.54
C ALA A 608 33.86 -15.01 -1.09
N VAL A 609 33.59 -15.06 -2.40
CA VAL A 609 32.40 -14.42 -3.02
C VAL A 609 31.08 -14.99 -2.48
N LEU A 610 31.01 -16.30 -2.20
CA LEU A 610 29.81 -16.87 -1.57
C LEU A 610 29.61 -16.40 -0.12
N GLU A 611 30.67 -16.01 0.58
CA GLU A 611 30.61 -15.42 1.93
C GLU A 611 30.34 -13.91 1.90
N ASP A 612 30.90 -13.21 0.90
CA ASP A 612 30.71 -11.79 0.64
C ASP A 612 30.47 -11.53 -0.87
N PRO A 613 29.20 -11.53 -1.32
CA PRO A 613 28.82 -11.29 -2.71
C PRO A 613 29.34 -9.97 -3.29
N ALA A 614 29.63 -8.95 -2.45
CA ALA A 614 30.12 -7.66 -2.88
C ALA A 614 31.51 -7.75 -3.55
N LEU A 615 32.26 -8.83 -3.29
CA LEU A 615 33.58 -9.05 -3.89
C LEU A 615 33.55 -9.20 -5.41
N LEU A 616 32.45 -9.70 -5.99
CA LEU A 616 32.29 -9.79 -7.44
C LEU A 616 31.46 -8.61 -8.00
N GLY A 617 30.78 -7.86 -7.14
CA GLY A 617 29.93 -6.72 -7.47
C GLY A 617 28.60 -7.12 -8.11
N GLU A 618 27.52 -6.38 -7.82
CA GLU A 618 26.18 -6.71 -8.33
C GLU A 618 26.05 -6.44 -9.85
N GLU A 619 26.65 -5.38 -10.39
CA GLU A 619 26.65 -5.09 -11.83
C GLU A 619 27.86 -4.23 -12.23
N GLY A 620 28.99 -4.83 -12.65
CA GLY A 620 30.01 -4.10 -13.41
C GLY A 620 31.48 -4.34 -13.08
N MET A 621 31.82 -5.18 -12.10
CA MET A 621 33.22 -5.59 -11.91
C MET A 621 33.48 -6.88 -12.68
N ASP A 622 34.48 -6.86 -13.56
CA ASP A 622 34.95 -8.10 -14.18
C ASP A 622 35.71 -8.96 -13.16
N LEU A 623 35.79 -10.25 -13.46
CA LEU A 623 36.46 -11.25 -12.62
C LEU A 623 37.90 -10.85 -12.27
N VAL A 624 38.65 -10.29 -13.23
CA VAL A 624 40.07 -10.00 -13.04
C VAL A 624 40.23 -8.90 -12.02
N ASN A 625 39.52 -7.79 -12.19
CA ASN A 625 39.56 -6.67 -11.26
C ASN A 625 39.02 -7.07 -9.88
N ALA A 626 37.97 -7.89 -9.82
CA ALA A 626 37.44 -8.43 -8.57
C ALA A 626 38.48 -9.27 -7.81
N VAL A 627 39.17 -10.19 -8.49
CA VAL A 627 40.25 -11.01 -7.90
C VAL A 627 41.42 -10.13 -7.46
N VAL A 628 41.83 -9.15 -8.26
CA VAL A 628 42.90 -8.21 -7.91
C VAL A 628 42.55 -7.41 -6.66
N SER A 629 41.33 -6.87 -6.58
CA SER A 629 40.86 -6.14 -5.41
C SER A 629 40.82 -7.03 -4.16
N TRP A 630 40.31 -8.26 -4.28
CA TRP A 630 40.29 -9.23 -3.19
C TRP A 630 41.69 -9.62 -2.70
N LEU A 631 42.66 -9.76 -3.60
CA LEU A 631 44.05 -10.08 -3.23
C LEU A 631 44.78 -8.92 -2.53
N LEU A 632 44.37 -7.67 -2.79
CA LEU A 632 44.98 -6.47 -2.21
C LEU A 632 44.38 -6.05 -0.87
N GLN A 633 43.17 -6.55 -0.55
CA GLN A 633 42.54 -6.44 0.76
C GLN A 633 43.14 -7.47 1.73
#